data_AF-A0A7Y5A223-F1
#
_entry.id   AF-A0A7Y5A223-F1
#
_cell.length_a   1.000
_cell.length_b   1.000
_cell.length_c   1.000
_cell.angle_alpha   90.00
_cell.angle_beta   90.00
_cell.angle_gamma   90.00
#
_symmetry.space_group_name_H-M   'P 1'
#
loop_
_entity.id
_entity.type
_entity.pdbx_description
1 polymer ?
#
loop_
_entity_poly.entity_id
_entity_poly.type
_entity_poly.pdbx_seq_one_letter_code
_entity_poly.pdbx_strand_id
1 'polypeptide(L)'
;MKYILENPDKFDSFIFGSSRVNFIDPGYIRHAKYYNMTYSSGIPADHYYDIKLMLDNGVNIKNLMIGIDYLSFLENNESHDLLRRKYPVSFLDKIEFYQDYIFYIPDLIFVKRALTKEITTDRSKVFTKGILVYPDKDSVITNSKQQFTVNNKFSYPTSLRNVNPDIDKALNEISKLVTIAHENHINITFFINPTHHITYLNLRLDDYFYALEELSEITEYYDFSGLNSIAVDNLKFYETSHYTEGVGNLIIAKVFNQPEPAIPDDFGRYVTKANSKEQIAFHSALLNDYFVSTSNYQNSKPPIDLSLYKETHSNPQLSIDKINGLILDTNQQTRTITTPWLKLQGHTVNPICERNSNQIFAKIGKSLFTCEFSRNVTNEHNETNKGTTYYWQVMIPTLKLHEGLNEIRLIEVSDKSKQYAISDPLNLAIYHFKKPVNTNKLTLINGQSRLSIDGINDNMVSEVNVIDDSSPTLFIKGWASDDLNKRSAGGILVNINEKSFLSQIILNRSDVAKFFNNPKLTNAGWGISIPTSALKPGYNTLEFKILDSTISMYYKVNKKIIIDYQVKNETIDLSNMAQLHSDTKFSVDLINGINVFNTKTPVIISNNTIEILGWAVDEIAGRPAEKVIIEIDGKPFNAIYGLNRKDVAAALSNESYLKSGWKCKILSSHLNKGDHTLTLKIIAQGGATYYKIKKQYFFSTI
;
A
#
# COMPACT_ATOMS: atom_id res chain seq x y z
N MET A 1 31.54 2.24 -19.86
CA MET A 1 31.17 1.73 -21.20
C MET A 1 32.20 2.02 -22.29
N LYS A 2 32.34 3.27 -22.80
CA LYS A 2 33.30 3.61 -23.90
C LYS A 2 34.66 2.91 -23.80
N TYR A 3 35.30 2.99 -22.64
CA TYR A 3 36.59 2.37 -22.38
C TYR A 3 36.64 0.86 -22.63
N ILE A 4 35.58 0.14 -22.27
CA ILE A 4 35.47 -1.30 -22.46
C ILE A 4 35.27 -1.64 -23.94
N LEU A 5 34.43 -0.88 -24.64
CA LEU A 5 34.20 -1.07 -26.08
C LEU A 5 35.45 -0.79 -26.92
N GLU A 6 36.28 0.17 -26.50
CA GLU A 6 37.56 0.48 -27.16
C GLU A 6 38.67 -0.53 -26.82
N ASN A 7 38.45 -1.41 -25.83
CA ASN A 7 39.45 -2.37 -25.34
C ASN A 7 38.80 -3.76 -25.07
N PRO A 8 38.20 -4.41 -26.09
CA PRO A 8 37.33 -5.59 -25.90
C PRO A 8 38.05 -6.82 -25.31
N ASP A 9 39.36 -6.92 -25.48
CA ASP A 9 40.17 -8.05 -24.97
C ASP A 9 40.83 -7.79 -23.61
N LYS A 10 40.67 -6.58 -23.05
CA LYS A 10 41.40 -6.18 -21.84
C LYS A 10 40.91 -6.91 -20.59
N PHE A 11 39.61 -7.15 -20.52
CA PHE A 11 38.94 -7.81 -19.41
C PHE A 11 38.07 -8.92 -19.98
N ASP A 12 38.02 -10.05 -19.29
CA ASP A 12 37.21 -11.21 -19.68
C ASP A 12 36.13 -11.55 -18.65
N SER A 13 35.96 -10.71 -17.63
CA SER A 13 34.96 -10.89 -16.59
C SER A 13 34.51 -9.54 -16.03
N PHE A 14 33.27 -9.44 -15.59
CA PHE A 14 32.68 -8.15 -15.20
C PHE A 14 31.81 -8.27 -13.95
N ILE A 15 31.87 -7.23 -13.11
CA ILE A 15 31.03 -7.10 -11.92
C ILE A 15 30.00 -6.00 -12.21
N PHE A 16 28.71 -6.29 -12.12
CA PHE A 16 27.64 -5.31 -12.29
C PHE A 16 26.87 -5.12 -10.98
N GLY A 17 26.29 -3.93 -10.80
CA GLY A 17 25.41 -3.61 -9.67
C GLY A 17 25.39 -2.12 -9.39
N SER A 18 24.67 -1.74 -8.33
CA SER A 18 24.62 -0.34 -7.92
C SER A 18 25.95 0.17 -7.34
N SER A 19 25.96 1.43 -6.88
CA SER A 19 27.08 2.05 -6.17
C SER A 19 27.63 1.25 -4.97
N ARG A 20 26.86 0.29 -4.42
CA ARG A 20 27.35 -0.62 -3.37
C ARG A 20 28.44 -1.56 -3.88
N VAL A 21 28.31 -2.02 -5.11
CA VAL A 21 29.30 -2.89 -5.77
C VAL A 21 30.63 -2.18 -5.99
N ASN A 22 30.71 -0.85 -5.92
CA ASN A 22 31.98 -0.11 -5.97
C ASN A 22 33.02 -0.61 -4.96
N PHE A 23 32.56 -1.12 -3.81
CA PHE A 23 33.42 -1.59 -2.73
C PHE A 23 33.87 -3.06 -2.90
N ILE A 24 33.59 -3.67 -4.06
CA ILE A 24 34.15 -4.97 -4.47
C ILE A 24 35.35 -4.70 -5.36
N ASP A 25 36.56 -4.79 -4.81
CA ASP A 25 37.80 -4.61 -5.57
C ASP A 25 38.10 -5.88 -6.40
N PRO A 26 38.05 -5.82 -7.75
CA PRO A 26 38.34 -6.96 -8.62
C PRO A 26 39.71 -7.60 -8.41
N GLY A 27 40.67 -6.86 -7.84
CA GLY A 27 42.03 -7.33 -7.60
C GLY A 27 42.13 -8.47 -6.57
N TYR A 28 41.08 -8.73 -5.80
CA TYR A 28 41.02 -9.89 -4.89
C TYR A 28 40.41 -11.14 -5.53
N ILE A 29 39.86 -11.04 -6.74
CA ILE A 29 39.31 -12.20 -7.47
C ILE A 29 40.42 -12.84 -8.29
N ARG A 30 40.80 -14.06 -7.91
CA ARG A 30 41.85 -14.82 -8.60
C ARG A 30 41.27 -15.53 -9.83
N HIS A 31 42.12 -15.81 -10.83
CA HIS A 31 41.81 -16.65 -12.01
C HIS A 31 40.97 -16.02 -13.14
N ALA A 32 40.61 -14.73 -13.07
CA ALA A 32 39.99 -14.00 -14.18
C ALA A 32 40.33 -12.50 -14.13
N LYS A 33 40.16 -11.78 -15.25
CA LYS A 33 40.42 -10.34 -15.33
C LYS A 33 39.12 -9.57 -15.17
N TYR A 34 38.69 -9.43 -13.92
CA TYR A 34 37.46 -8.70 -13.60
C TYR A 34 37.61 -7.18 -13.76
N TYR A 35 36.58 -6.55 -14.32
CA TYR A 35 36.36 -5.11 -14.28
C TYR A 35 35.02 -4.79 -13.60
N ASN A 36 35.02 -3.83 -12.69
CA ASN A 36 33.81 -3.41 -11.98
C ASN A 36 33.05 -2.36 -12.81
N MET A 37 31.84 -2.70 -13.24
CA MET A 37 30.91 -1.86 -13.99
C MET A 37 29.89 -1.18 -13.07
N THR A 38 30.25 -0.87 -11.81
CA THR A 38 29.38 -0.18 -10.86
C THR A 38 28.90 1.18 -11.40
N TYR A 39 27.64 1.53 -11.11
CA TYR A 39 27.11 2.88 -11.31
C TYR A 39 25.99 3.20 -10.32
N SER A 40 25.67 4.49 -10.19
CA SER A 40 24.70 5.01 -9.23
C SER A 40 23.32 4.37 -9.42
N SER A 41 22.80 3.73 -8.37
CA SER A 41 21.50 3.03 -8.38
C SER A 41 21.32 2.06 -9.57
N GLY A 42 22.37 1.37 -10.00
CA GLY A 42 22.27 0.39 -11.09
C GLY A 42 21.21 -0.69 -10.82
N ILE A 43 20.43 -1.01 -11.85
CA ILE A 43 19.33 -1.98 -11.83
C ILE A 43 19.48 -3.02 -12.96
N PRO A 44 18.81 -4.18 -12.85
CA PRO A 44 18.91 -5.26 -13.84
C PRO A 44 18.68 -4.84 -15.30
N ALA A 45 17.75 -3.92 -15.55
CA ALA A 45 17.47 -3.40 -16.89
C ALA A 45 18.68 -2.72 -17.55
N ASP A 46 19.43 -1.95 -16.77
CA ASP A 46 20.62 -1.24 -17.26
C ASP A 46 21.78 -2.22 -17.46
N HIS A 47 21.93 -3.18 -16.55
CA HIS A 47 22.92 -4.26 -16.68
C HIS A 47 22.70 -5.06 -17.96
N TYR A 48 21.45 -5.43 -18.26
CA TYR A 48 21.11 -6.16 -19.48
C TYR A 48 21.47 -5.36 -20.74
N TYR A 49 21.11 -4.07 -20.77
CA TYR A 49 21.47 -3.18 -21.87
C TYR A 49 22.98 -3.11 -22.08
N ASP A 50 23.74 -2.89 -21.01
CA ASP A 50 25.20 -2.74 -21.07
C ASP A 50 25.89 -4.04 -21.50
N ILE A 51 25.48 -5.19 -20.95
CA ILE A 51 26.03 -6.51 -21.32
C ILE A 51 25.75 -6.83 -22.78
N LYS A 52 24.52 -6.58 -23.24
CA LYS A 52 24.15 -6.78 -24.64
C LYS A 52 25.01 -5.91 -25.56
N LEU A 53 25.16 -4.63 -25.21
CA LEU A 53 25.99 -3.71 -25.99
C LEU A 53 27.46 -4.18 -26.06
N MET A 54 28.00 -4.70 -24.96
CA MET A 54 29.36 -5.26 -24.92
C MET A 54 29.50 -6.46 -25.85
N LEU A 55 28.56 -7.41 -25.81
CA LEU A 55 28.56 -8.59 -26.68
C LEU A 55 28.42 -8.20 -28.17
N ASP A 56 27.50 -7.29 -28.49
CA ASP A 56 27.28 -6.80 -29.85
C ASP A 56 28.52 -6.10 -30.45
N ASN A 57 29.45 -5.64 -29.59
CA ASN A 57 30.70 -4.99 -29.99
C ASN A 57 31.94 -5.88 -29.78
N GLY A 58 31.76 -7.19 -29.63
CA GLY A 58 32.85 -8.17 -29.62
C GLY A 58 33.66 -8.23 -28.32
N VAL A 59 33.13 -7.71 -27.20
CA VAL A 59 33.76 -7.90 -25.89
C VAL A 59 33.58 -9.36 -25.46
N ASN A 60 34.70 -10.05 -25.18
CA ASN A 60 34.66 -11.44 -24.73
C ASN A 60 34.34 -11.53 -23.23
N ILE A 61 33.16 -12.03 -22.88
CA ILE A 61 32.71 -12.16 -21.49
C ILE A 61 32.70 -13.64 -21.09
N LYS A 62 33.51 -14.03 -20.10
CA LYS A 62 33.51 -15.39 -19.54
C LYS A 62 32.72 -15.48 -18.25
N ASN A 63 32.84 -14.49 -17.37
CA ASN A 63 32.17 -14.48 -16.08
C ASN A 63 31.47 -13.14 -15.81
N LEU A 64 30.26 -13.23 -15.25
CA LEU A 64 29.48 -12.11 -14.74
C LEU A 64 29.21 -12.32 -13.26
N MET A 65 29.46 -11.29 -12.46
CA MET A 65 29.05 -11.22 -11.06
C MET A 65 28.08 -10.05 -10.90
N ILE A 66 26.82 -10.32 -10.58
CA ILE A 66 25.76 -9.29 -10.56
C ILE A 66 25.23 -9.11 -9.13
N GLY A 67 25.49 -7.93 -8.57
CA GLY A 67 24.97 -7.49 -7.28
C GLY A 67 23.61 -6.85 -7.44
N ILE A 68 22.60 -7.44 -6.82
CA ILE A 68 21.22 -6.97 -6.79
C ILE A 68 20.93 -6.34 -5.43
N ASP A 69 20.16 -5.27 -5.43
CA ASP A 69 19.78 -4.52 -4.25
C ASP A 69 18.28 -4.59 -3.97
N TYR A 70 17.88 -4.29 -2.73
CA TYR A 70 16.47 -4.08 -2.40
C TYR A 70 15.81 -3.04 -3.31
N LEU A 71 16.55 -2.00 -3.75
CA LEU A 71 16.03 -0.97 -4.66
C LEU A 71 15.71 -1.51 -6.06
N SER A 72 16.32 -2.62 -6.47
CA SER A 72 15.98 -3.27 -7.75
C SER A 72 14.56 -3.82 -7.74
N PHE A 73 14.06 -4.20 -6.55
CA PHE A 73 12.73 -4.77 -6.36
C PHE A 73 11.73 -3.78 -5.78
N LEU A 74 12.17 -2.81 -4.97
CA LEU A 74 11.30 -2.02 -4.09
C LEU A 74 11.27 -0.51 -4.40
N GLU A 75 12.10 -0.01 -5.33
CA GLU A 75 12.11 1.40 -5.69
C GLU A 75 11.84 1.61 -7.19
N ASN A 76 11.09 2.68 -7.52
CA ASN A 76 11.02 3.13 -8.92
C ASN A 76 12.26 3.97 -9.23
N ASN A 77 12.97 3.58 -10.30
CA ASN A 77 14.21 4.21 -10.74
C ASN A 77 14.03 5.12 -11.97
N GLU A 78 12.80 5.48 -12.33
CA GLU A 78 12.54 6.54 -13.30
C GLU A 78 13.13 7.86 -12.78
N SER A 79 14.29 8.22 -13.32
CA SER A 79 15.07 9.35 -12.88
C SER A 79 15.62 10.05 -14.11
N HIS A 80 15.33 11.35 -14.25
CA HIS A 80 15.97 12.22 -15.23
C HIS A 80 17.41 12.62 -14.81
N ASP A 81 18.03 11.89 -13.88
CA ASP A 81 19.38 12.14 -13.42
C ASP A 81 20.38 11.88 -14.54
N LEU A 82 21.13 12.91 -14.90
CA LEU A 82 22.15 12.85 -15.93
C LEU A 82 23.26 11.84 -15.63
N LEU A 83 23.46 11.45 -14.37
CA LEU A 83 24.42 10.42 -14.00
C LEU A 83 23.95 9.00 -14.35
N ARG A 84 22.67 8.82 -14.70
CA ARG A 84 22.04 7.52 -15.01
C ARG A 84 21.64 7.38 -16.47
N ARG A 85 22.10 8.28 -17.34
CA ARG A 85 21.84 8.21 -18.78
C ARG A 85 22.60 7.03 -19.40
N LYS A 86 21.89 6.24 -20.22
CA LYS A 86 22.46 5.10 -20.94
C LYS A 86 23.54 5.57 -21.89
N TYR A 87 24.53 4.71 -22.14
CA TYR A 87 25.57 5.01 -23.12
C TYR A 87 24.96 5.15 -24.53
N PRO A 88 25.15 6.29 -25.22
CA PRO A 88 24.51 6.53 -26.51
C PRO A 88 25.27 5.83 -27.64
N VAL A 89 24.57 4.97 -28.38
CA VAL A 89 25.18 4.14 -29.43
C VAL A 89 25.02 4.80 -30.79
N SER A 90 23.77 5.13 -31.15
CA SER A 90 23.42 5.71 -32.45
C SER A 90 23.75 7.21 -32.53
N PHE A 91 23.78 7.76 -33.75
CA PHE A 91 23.94 9.21 -33.93
C PHE A 91 22.79 9.99 -33.28
N LEU A 92 21.56 9.48 -33.38
CA LEU A 92 20.38 10.10 -32.76
C LEU A 92 20.45 10.02 -31.23
N ASP A 93 20.88 8.88 -30.68
CA ASP A 93 21.04 8.71 -29.22
C ASP A 93 22.05 9.71 -28.68
N LYS A 94 23.14 9.98 -29.43
CA LYS A 94 24.17 10.95 -29.03
C LYS A 94 23.60 12.36 -29.01
N ILE A 95 22.78 12.72 -29.99
CA ILE A 95 22.11 14.03 -30.02
C ILE A 95 21.22 14.16 -28.78
N GLU A 96 20.35 13.19 -28.51
CA GLU A 96 19.46 13.21 -27.34
C GLU A 96 20.25 13.28 -26.04
N PHE A 97 21.25 12.41 -25.89
CA PHE A 97 22.13 12.37 -24.73
C PHE A 97 22.78 13.73 -24.47
N TYR A 98 23.42 14.35 -25.47
CA TYR A 98 24.10 15.63 -25.28
C TYR A 98 23.14 16.82 -25.12
N GLN A 99 21.94 16.78 -25.72
CA GLN A 99 20.91 17.80 -25.51
C GLN A 99 20.55 17.93 -24.02
N ASP A 100 20.39 16.80 -23.33
CA ASP A 100 20.08 16.81 -21.89
C ASP A 100 21.14 17.54 -21.05
N TYR A 101 22.43 17.40 -21.38
CA TYR A 101 23.50 18.11 -20.68
C TYR A 101 23.61 19.58 -21.06
N ILE A 102 23.38 19.93 -22.34
CA ILE A 102 23.45 21.32 -22.81
C ILE A 102 22.38 22.18 -22.15
N PHE A 103 21.17 21.62 -21.97
CA PHE A 103 20.04 22.34 -21.36
C PHE A 103 19.93 22.12 -19.85
N TYR A 104 20.89 21.44 -19.23
CA TYR A 104 20.91 21.25 -17.79
C TYR A 104 21.24 22.55 -17.06
N ILE A 105 20.33 22.99 -16.19
CA ILE A 105 20.55 24.13 -15.30
C ILE A 105 21.02 23.57 -13.95
N PRO A 106 22.30 23.75 -13.57
CA PRO A 106 22.81 23.23 -12.31
C PRO A 106 22.23 23.99 -11.11
N ASP A 107 21.93 23.26 -10.04
CA ASP A 107 21.54 23.88 -8.78
C ASP A 107 22.73 24.55 -8.06
N LEU A 108 22.43 25.43 -7.10
CA LEU A 108 23.44 26.16 -6.33
C LEU A 108 24.36 25.25 -5.49
N ILE A 109 23.88 24.08 -5.07
CA ILE A 109 24.66 23.10 -4.28
C ILE A 109 25.74 22.48 -5.18
N PHE A 110 25.36 22.06 -6.39
CA PHE A 110 26.26 21.54 -7.40
C PHE A 110 27.33 22.57 -7.77
N VAL A 111 26.93 23.82 -8.06
CA VAL A 111 27.86 24.91 -8.39
C VAL A 111 28.85 25.15 -7.25
N LYS A 112 28.37 25.21 -6.01
CA LYS A 112 29.23 25.38 -4.82
C LYS A 112 30.26 24.27 -4.68
N ARG A 113 29.85 23.00 -4.84
CA ARG A 113 30.77 21.84 -4.78
C ARG A 113 31.82 21.88 -5.87
N ALA A 114 31.42 22.23 -7.10
CA ALA A 114 32.33 22.33 -8.23
C ALA A 114 33.38 23.44 -8.01
N LEU A 115 32.98 24.60 -7.52
CA LEU A 115 33.89 25.74 -7.29
C LEU A 115 34.82 25.54 -6.09
N THR A 116 34.36 24.86 -5.05
CA THR A 116 35.16 24.59 -3.84
C THR A 116 36.19 23.49 -4.04
N LYS A 117 36.20 22.81 -5.21
CA LYS A 117 37.05 21.63 -5.48
C LYS A 117 36.97 20.62 -4.35
N GLU A 118 35.78 20.42 -3.80
CA GLU A 118 35.51 19.40 -2.78
C GLU A 118 35.56 18.01 -3.45
N ILE A 119 36.75 17.60 -3.90
CA ILE A 119 36.99 16.32 -4.55
C ILE A 119 37.05 15.28 -3.43
N THR A 120 35.92 14.61 -3.21
CA THR A 120 35.77 13.55 -2.20
C THR A 120 36.12 12.16 -2.73
N THR A 121 36.43 12.03 -4.03
CA THR A 121 36.61 10.74 -4.72
C THR A 121 37.84 10.73 -5.61
N ASP A 122 38.72 9.74 -5.42
CA ASP A 122 39.83 9.46 -6.32
C ASP A 122 39.39 8.50 -7.44
N ARG A 123 39.67 8.90 -8.70
CA ARG A 123 39.31 8.18 -9.92
C ARG A 123 40.47 7.42 -10.55
N SER A 124 41.62 7.36 -9.89
CA SER A 124 42.85 6.71 -10.38
C SER A 124 42.67 5.25 -10.80
N LYS A 125 41.73 4.53 -10.17
CA LYS A 125 41.46 3.10 -10.44
C LYS A 125 40.31 2.83 -11.42
N VAL A 126 39.65 3.86 -11.95
CA VAL A 126 38.50 3.68 -12.86
C VAL A 126 38.90 2.94 -14.15
N PHE A 127 40.04 3.26 -14.76
CA PHE A 127 40.47 2.64 -16.02
C PHE A 127 41.21 1.29 -15.84
N THR A 128 41.55 0.92 -14.60
CA THR A 128 42.26 -0.33 -14.30
C THR A 128 41.36 -1.38 -13.68
N LYS A 129 40.42 -0.95 -12.83
CA LYS A 129 39.55 -1.83 -12.05
C LYS A 129 38.07 -1.45 -12.09
N GLY A 130 37.73 -0.25 -12.53
CA GLY A 130 36.34 0.21 -12.59
C GLY A 130 35.76 0.64 -11.24
N ILE A 131 36.62 0.97 -10.27
CA ILE A 131 36.20 1.42 -8.93
C ILE A 131 36.64 2.85 -8.66
N LEU A 132 35.86 3.55 -7.83
CA LEU A 132 36.20 4.82 -7.20
C LEU A 132 36.84 4.56 -5.84
N VAL A 133 37.91 5.29 -5.53
CA VAL A 133 38.64 5.21 -4.27
C VAL A 133 38.20 6.35 -3.35
N TYR A 134 38.00 6.04 -2.06
CA TYR A 134 37.60 7.00 -1.03
C TYR A 134 38.64 7.06 0.10
N PRO A 135 39.74 7.82 -0.08
CA PRO A 135 40.93 7.75 0.79
C PRO A 135 40.67 7.98 2.27
N ASP A 136 39.69 8.84 2.61
CA ASP A 136 39.43 9.26 3.98
C ASP A 136 38.34 8.44 4.70
N LYS A 137 37.61 7.57 4.00
CA LYS A 137 36.45 6.90 4.60
C LYS A 137 36.84 5.82 5.61
N ASP A 138 37.86 5.01 5.31
CA ASP A 138 38.31 3.93 6.20
C ASP A 138 39.21 4.43 7.35
N SER A 139 39.97 5.50 7.10
CA SER A 139 40.82 6.12 8.12
C SER A 139 39.98 6.79 9.23
N VAL A 140 38.85 7.42 8.88
CA VAL A 140 37.91 7.99 9.86
C VAL A 140 37.28 6.91 10.76
N ILE A 141 36.93 5.74 10.20
CA ILE A 141 36.44 4.59 11.00
C ILE A 141 37.51 4.14 11.98
N THR A 142 38.76 4.01 11.51
CA THR A 142 39.87 3.49 12.31
C THR A 142 40.27 4.43 13.44
N ASN A 143 40.31 5.75 13.18
CA ASN A 143 40.80 6.75 14.12
C ASN A 143 39.77 7.18 15.19
N SER A 144 38.46 7.05 14.91
CA SER A 144 37.40 7.58 15.78
C SER A 144 36.20 6.62 15.94
N LYS A 145 36.47 5.32 16.19
CA LYS A 145 35.46 4.25 16.24
C LYS A 145 34.21 4.58 17.07
N GLN A 146 34.37 4.99 18.33
CA GLN A 146 33.23 5.29 19.22
C GLN A 146 32.36 6.44 18.69
N GLN A 147 32.98 7.56 18.27
CA GLN A 147 32.26 8.71 17.72
C GLN A 147 31.59 8.38 16.37
N PHE A 148 32.22 7.51 15.57
CA PHE A 148 31.67 7.05 14.30
C PHE A 148 30.40 6.22 14.51
N THR A 149 30.42 5.28 15.47
CA THR A 149 29.31 4.35 15.72
C THR A 149 28.03 5.03 16.19
N VAL A 150 28.11 6.19 16.85
CA VAL A 150 26.96 6.95 17.39
C VAL A 150 26.57 8.16 16.55
N ASN A 151 27.14 8.30 15.35
CA ASN A 151 26.89 9.44 14.48
C ASN A 151 25.45 9.42 13.91
N ASN A 152 24.80 10.59 13.85
CA ASN A 152 23.44 10.77 13.34
C ASN A 152 23.20 10.22 11.91
N LYS A 153 24.25 10.02 11.11
CA LYS A 153 24.12 9.37 9.79
C LYS A 153 23.60 7.92 9.87
N PHE A 154 23.74 7.27 11.03
CA PHE A 154 23.16 5.97 11.34
C PHE A 154 21.84 6.08 12.08
N SER A 155 21.13 7.21 12.01
CA SER A 155 19.81 7.36 12.64
C SER A 155 18.66 7.32 11.64
N TYR A 156 18.96 7.36 10.34
CA TYR A 156 17.96 7.47 9.28
C TYR A 156 18.17 6.40 8.21
N PRO A 157 17.10 5.74 7.74
CA PRO A 157 17.19 4.82 6.62
C PRO A 157 17.44 5.58 5.31
N THR A 158 18.25 5.00 4.42
CA THR A 158 18.47 5.57 3.08
C THR A 158 17.29 5.30 2.13
N SER A 159 16.48 4.27 2.42
CA SER A 159 15.28 3.96 1.63
C SER A 159 14.21 5.03 1.82
N LEU A 160 14.21 6.06 0.97
CA LEU A 160 13.30 7.21 1.02
C LEU A 160 12.03 7.03 0.17
N ARG A 161 11.88 5.91 -0.55
CA ARG A 161 10.84 5.72 -1.58
C ARG A 161 9.93 4.54 -1.22
N ASN A 162 8.91 4.79 -0.40
CA ASN A 162 7.75 3.90 -0.30
C ASN A 162 6.88 4.04 -1.56
N VAL A 163 7.33 3.48 -2.67
CA VAL A 163 6.53 3.36 -3.90
C VAL A 163 6.41 1.87 -4.19
N ASN A 164 5.31 1.46 -4.83
CA ASN A 164 5.01 0.07 -5.16
C ASN A 164 5.54 -0.25 -6.57
N PRO A 165 6.83 -0.60 -6.76
CA PRO A 165 7.33 -0.92 -8.10
C PRO A 165 6.79 -2.27 -8.56
N ASP A 166 6.95 -2.48 -9.86
CA ASP A 166 6.64 -3.73 -10.52
C ASP A 166 7.79 -4.74 -10.29
N ILE A 167 7.68 -5.56 -9.23
CA ILE A 167 8.63 -6.64 -8.89
C ILE A 167 8.77 -7.60 -10.08
N ASP A 168 7.66 -7.93 -10.74
CA ASP A 168 7.63 -8.84 -11.88
C ASP A 168 8.45 -8.28 -13.05
N LYS A 169 8.42 -6.95 -13.28
CA LYS A 169 9.30 -6.29 -14.26
C LYS A 169 10.77 -6.49 -13.93
N ALA A 170 11.19 -6.29 -12.67
CA ALA A 170 12.59 -6.48 -12.27
C ALA A 170 13.04 -7.93 -12.45
N LEU A 171 12.20 -8.90 -12.04
CA LEU A 171 12.43 -10.33 -12.22
C LEU A 171 12.52 -10.71 -13.70
N ASN A 172 11.67 -10.12 -14.55
CA ASN A 172 11.73 -10.34 -16.00
C ASN A 172 13.04 -9.83 -16.61
N GLU A 173 13.56 -8.68 -16.18
CA GLU A 173 14.89 -8.21 -16.64
C GLU A 173 16.03 -9.12 -16.16
N ILE A 174 15.93 -9.70 -14.95
CA ILE A 174 16.89 -10.70 -14.46
C ILE A 174 16.81 -11.99 -15.30
N SER A 175 15.62 -12.43 -15.67
CA SER A 175 15.45 -13.59 -16.56
C SER A 175 16.13 -13.37 -17.92
N LYS A 176 16.08 -12.15 -18.47
CA LYS A 176 16.83 -11.80 -19.69
C LYS A 176 18.35 -11.86 -19.48
N LEU A 177 18.86 -11.45 -18.31
CA LEU A 177 20.29 -11.58 -17.97
C LEU A 177 20.73 -13.05 -17.92
N VAL A 178 19.92 -13.92 -17.31
CA VAL A 178 20.19 -15.37 -17.29
C VAL A 178 20.17 -15.94 -18.71
N THR A 179 19.19 -15.54 -19.53
CA THR A 179 19.04 -16.02 -20.91
C THR A 179 20.24 -15.63 -21.76
N ILE A 180 20.63 -14.35 -21.78
CA ILE A 180 21.76 -13.88 -22.60
C ILE A 180 23.09 -14.50 -22.13
N ALA A 181 23.25 -14.75 -20.83
CA ALA A 181 24.43 -15.44 -20.31
C ALA A 181 24.48 -16.88 -20.80
N HIS A 182 23.37 -17.61 -20.73
CA HIS A 182 23.28 -18.99 -21.22
C HIS A 182 23.55 -19.10 -22.73
N GLU A 183 22.92 -18.24 -23.54
CA GLU A 183 23.09 -18.20 -25.00
C GLU A 183 24.54 -17.92 -25.44
N ASN A 184 25.29 -17.18 -24.62
CA ASN A 184 26.67 -16.80 -24.91
C ASN A 184 27.70 -17.60 -24.09
N HIS A 185 27.30 -18.70 -23.44
CA HIS A 185 28.16 -19.56 -22.61
C HIS A 185 28.92 -18.80 -21.50
N ILE A 186 28.26 -17.80 -20.91
CA ILE A 186 28.80 -16.97 -19.84
C ILE A 186 28.43 -17.57 -18.48
N ASN A 187 29.41 -17.74 -17.60
CA ASN A 187 29.15 -18.08 -16.21
C ASN A 187 28.60 -16.86 -15.46
N ILE A 188 27.40 -16.96 -14.89
CA ILE A 188 26.73 -15.84 -14.22
C ILE A 188 26.47 -16.18 -12.75
N THR A 189 26.91 -15.30 -11.85
CA THR A 189 26.69 -15.43 -10.42
C THR A 189 25.94 -14.20 -9.90
N PHE A 190 24.81 -14.43 -9.25
CA PHE A 190 24.04 -13.38 -8.60
C PHE A 190 24.32 -13.33 -7.10
N PHE A 191 24.29 -12.13 -6.54
CA PHE A 191 24.27 -11.94 -5.09
C PHE A 191 23.41 -10.76 -4.70
N ILE A 192 22.82 -10.84 -3.50
CA ILE A 192 22.07 -9.75 -2.88
C ILE A 192 23.04 -8.96 -1.99
N ASN A 193 23.13 -7.64 -2.19
CA ASN A 193 24.01 -6.80 -1.40
C ASN A 193 23.61 -6.77 0.10
N PRO A 194 24.59 -6.66 1.01
CA PRO A 194 24.34 -6.34 2.41
C PRO A 194 23.53 -5.04 2.56
N THR A 195 22.55 -5.07 3.44
CA THR A 195 21.73 -3.89 3.77
C THR A 195 21.89 -3.58 5.25
N HIS A 196 22.24 -2.34 5.58
CA HIS A 196 22.33 -1.90 6.97
C HIS A 196 20.99 -2.11 7.68
N HIS A 197 21.01 -2.56 8.93
CA HIS A 197 19.80 -2.96 9.64
C HIS A 197 18.72 -1.86 9.68
N ILE A 198 19.08 -0.58 9.78
CA ILE A 198 18.10 0.52 9.82
C ILE A 198 17.38 0.64 8.47
N THR A 199 18.13 0.53 7.37
CA THR A 199 17.53 0.54 6.03
C THR A 199 16.74 -0.74 5.79
N TYR A 200 17.28 -1.91 6.16
CA TYR A 200 16.62 -3.21 6.00
C TYR A 200 15.27 -3.26 6.74
N LEU A 201 15.24 -2.77 7.98
CA LEU A 201 14.04 -2.69 8.80
C LEU A 201 13.02 -1.64 8.31
N ASN A 202 13.42 -0.76 7.40
CA ASN A 202 12.52 0.20 6.76
C ASN A 202 11.95 -0.33 5.43
N LEU A 203 12.39 -1.50 4.96
CA LEU A 203 11.89 -2.10 3.73
C LEU A 203 10.47 -2.68 3.92
N ARG A 204 9.76 -2.83 2.81
CA ARG A 204 8.58 -3.69 2.71
C ARG A 204 9.04 -5.15 2.69
N LEU A 205 9.35 -5.70 3.86
CA LEU A 205 10.02 -6.99 3.97
C LEU A 205 9.24 -8.16 3.36
N ASP A 206 7.91 -8.12 3.39
CA ASP A 206 7.08 -9.15 2.73
C ASP A 206 7.26 -9.14 1.20
N ASP A 207 7.27 -7.96 0.59
CA ASP A 207 7.55 -7.81 -0.85
C ASP A 207 8.99 -8.23 -1.18
N TYR A 208 9.92 -7.89 -0.29
CA TYR A 208 11.31 -8.26 -0.43
C TYR A 208 11.48 -9.78 -0.39
N PHE A 209 10.84 -10.45 0.58
CA PHE A 209 10.85 -11.92 0.70
C PHE A 209 10.18 -12.59 -0.48
N TYR A 210 9.06 -12.04 -0.97
CA TYR A 210 8.46 -12.50 -2.22
C TYR A 210 9.44 -12.37 -3.40
N ALA A 211 10.10 -11.22 -3.56
CA ALA A 211 11.07 -11.02 -4.63
C ALA A 211 12.27 -11.98 -4.53
N LEU A 212 12.77 -12.26 -3.33
CA LEU A 212 13.83 -13.24 -3.10
C LEU A 212 13.38 -14.68 -3.41
N GLU A 213 12.17 -15.07 -2.98
CA GLU A 213 11.60 -16.39 -3.30
C GLU A 213 11.43 -16.57 -4.80
N GLU A 214 10.83 -15.60 -5.50
CA GLU A 214 10.62 -15.67 -6.95
C GLU A 214 11.95 -15.53 -7.73
N LEU A 215 12.96 -14.83 -7.21
CA LEU A 215 14.31 -14.82 -7.78
C LEU A 215 14.91 -16.24 -7.79
N SER A 216 14.68 -17.03 -6.73
CA SER A 216 15.18 -18.40 -6.63
C SER A 216 14.58 -19.35 -7.67
N GLU A 217 13.41 -19.00 -8.22
CA GLU A 217 12.78 -19.73 -9.34
C GLU A 217 13.47 -19.45 -10.68
N ILE A 218 14.20 -18.33 -10.79
CA ILE A 218 14.90 -17.89 -11.99
C ILE A 218 16.38 -18.30 -11.96
N THR A 219 17.05 -18.11 -10.82
CA THR A 219 18.49 -18.35 -10.66
C THR A 219 18.86 -18.62 -9.21
N GLU A 220 19.94 -19.37 -9.02
CA GLU A 220 20.61 -19.47 -7.72
C GLU A 220 21.39 -18.18 -7.42
N TYR A 221 21.54 -17.84 -6.13
CA TYR A 221 22.19 -16.60 -5.72
C TYR A 221 22.77 -16.68 -4.30
N TYR A 222 23.74 -15.81 -4.00
CA TYR A 222 24.22 -15.60 -2.63
C TYR A 222 23.46 -14.47 -1.95
N ASP A 223 22.93 -14.71 -0.75
CA ASP A 223 22.19 -13.72 0.02
C ASP A 223 23.05 -13.17 1.17
N PHE A 224 23.50 -11.93 1.03
CA PHE A 224 24.21 -11.20 2.09
C PHE A 224 23.31 -10.19 2.82
N SER A 225 22.02 -10.14 2.49
CA SER A 225 21.04 -9.27 3.16
C SER A 225 20.60 -9.85 4.51
N GLY A 226 19.63 -9.19 5.16
CA GLY A 226 19.10 -9.65 6.45
C GLY A 226 19.80 -9.05 7.65
N LEU A 227 19.30 -9.38 8.84
CA LEU A 227 19.82 -8.91 10.13
C LEU A 227 20.96 -9.80 10.64
N ASN A 228 21.98 -9.98 9.82
CA ASN A 228 23.19 -10.71 10.18
C ASN A 228 24.19 -9.81 10.94
N SER A 229 25.26 -10.42 11.43
CA SER A 229 26.36 -9.80 12.20
C SER A 229 27.00 -8.60 11.50
N ILE A 230 27.01 -8.57 10.16
CA ILE A 230 27.52 -7.44 9.38
C ILE A 230 26.50 -6.31 9.36
N ALA A 231 25.22 -6.59 9.08
CA ALA A 231 24.15 -5.60 8.94
C ALA A 231 23.92 -4.76 10.20
N VAL A 232 24.18 -5.32 11.39
CA VAL A 232 23.96 -4.67 12.68
C VAL A 232 25.17 -3.88 13.18
N ASP A 233 26.34 -4.04 12.57
CA ASP A 233 27.58 -3.37 12.98
C ASP A 233 27.81 -2.09 12.15
N ASN A 234 27.66 -0.93 12.81
CA ASN A 234 27.89 0.38 12.18
C ASN A 234 29.34 0.56 11.66
N LEU A 235 30.32 -0.21 12.14
CA LEU A 235 31.69 -0.18 11.61
C LEU A 235 31.84 -0.87 10.24
N LYS A 236 30.83 -1.65 9.82
CA LYS A 236 30.79 -2.33 8.52
C LYS A 236 30.16 -1.49 7.42
N PHE A 237 29.70 -0.28 7.75
CA PHE A 237 29.01 0.61 6.84
C PHE A 237 29.56 2.05 6.93
N TYR A 238 29.59 2.76 5.81
CA TYR A 238 29.94 4.18 5.79
C TYR A 238 28.78 5.06 6.24
N GLU A 239 27.57 4.67 5.86
CA GLU A 239 26.28 5.16 6.33
C GLU A 239 25.23 4.06 6.02
N THR A 240 23.94 4.33 6.19
CA THR A 240 22.90 3.29 6.13
C THR A 240 22.65 2.71 4.72
N SER A 241 23.39 3.14 3.69
CA SER A 241 23.35 2.65 2.31
C SER A 241 24.54 1.77 1.93
N HIS A 242 25.77 2.21 2.20
CA HIS A 242 27.01 1.69 1.63
C HIS A 242 27.85 0.93 2.66
N TYR A 243 28.11 -0.35 2.38
CA TYR A 243 29.05 -1.16 3.17
C TYR A 243 30.52 -0.79 2.87
N THR A 244 31.44 -1.16 3.76
CA THR A 244 32.87 -0.86 3.62
C THR A 244 33.61 -1.78 2.66
N GLU A 245 34.79 -1.39 2.17
CA GLU A 245 35.65 -2.27 1.34
C GLU A 245 35.93 -3.61 2.02
N GLY A 246 36.08 -3.63 3.35
CA GLY A 246 36.25 -4.85 4.12
C GLY A 246 35.07 -5.83 4.01
N VAL A 247 33.84 -5.33 3.88
CA VAL A 247 32.66 -6.16 3.62
C VAL A 247 32.66 -6.69 2.18
N GLY A 248 33.10 -5.88 1.21
CA GLY A 248 33.30 -6.33 -0.16
C GLY A 248 34.27 -7.51 -0.26
N ASN A 249 35.35 -7.51 0.55
CA ASN A 249 36.28 -8.64 0.62
C ASN A 249 35.64 -9.91 1.19
N LEU A 250 34.73 -9.79 2.18
CA LEU A 250 33.97 -10.94 2.69
C LEU A 250 33.04 -11.53 1.63
N ILE A 251 32.41 -10.68 0.81
CA ILE A 251 31.58 -11.13 -0.33
C ILE A 251 32.42 -11.92 -1.33
N ILE A 252 33.59 -11.37 -1.73
CA ILE A 252 34.52 -12.07 -2.64
C ILE A 252 34.94 -13.42 -2.05
N ALA A 253 35.33 -13.45 -0.78
CA ALA A 253 35.76 -14.68 -0.13
C ALA A 253 34.64 -15.73 -0.11
N LYS A 254 33.39 -15.33 0.15
CA LYS A 254 32.25 -16.26 0.16
C LYS A 254 31.92 -16.79 -1.24
N VAL A 255 31.83 -15.91 -2.22
CA VAL A 255 31.44 -16.25 -3.60
C VAL A 255 32.50 -17.13 -4.28
N PHE A 256 33.78 -16.82 -4.07
CA PHE A 256 34.89 -17.55 -4.70
C PHE A 256 35.53 -18.60 -3.78
N ASN A 257 34.89 -18.91 -2.65
CA ASN A 257 35.36 -19.89 -1.65
C ASN A 257 36.84 -19.68 -1.26
N GLN A 258 37.21 -18.43 -0.99
CA GLN A 258 38.56 -18.09 -0.56
C GLN A 258 38.70 -18.29 0.95
N PRO A 259 39.85 -18.79 1.44
CA PRO A 259 40.04 -19.09 2.86
C PRO A 259 40.14 -17.83 3.74
N GLU A 260 40.45 -16.67 3.16
CA GLU A 260 40.61 -15.40 3.87
C GLU A 260 39.93 -14.26 3.09
N PRO A 261 39.33 -13.27 3.79
CA PRO A 261 39.18 -13.18 5.25
C PRO A 261 38.18 -14.18 5.84
N ALA A 262 38.32 -14.52 7.11
CA ALA A 262 37.34 -15.31 7.86
C ALA A 262 35.93 -14.68 7.78
N ILE A 263 34.94 -15.50 7.39
CA ILE A 263 33.57 -15.07 7.10
C ILE A 263 32.67 -15.49 8.26
N PRO A 264 31.85 -14.59 8.82
CA PRO A 264 30.84 -14.97 9.80
C PRO A 264 29.89 -16.06 9.27
N ASP A 265 29.51 -17.01 10.12
CA ASP A 265 28.64 -18.14 9.74
C ASP A 265 27.26 -17.68 9.24
N ASP A 266 26.78 -16.55 9.74
CA ASP A 266 25.49 -15.95 9.40
C ASP A 266 25.52 -15.02 8.16
N PHE A 267 26.67 -14.92 7.47
CA PHE A 267 26.88 -14.00 6.35
C PHE A 267 27.10 -14.73 5.01
N GLY A 268 26.21 -14.43 4.04
CA GLY A 268 26.34 -14.90 2.64
C GLY A 268 25.81 -16.30 2.37
N ARG A 269 24.52 -16.56 2.62
CA ARG A 269 23.93 -17.89 2.40
C ARG A 269 23.69 -18.17 0.93
N TYR A 270 24.02 -19.39 0.48
CA TYR A 270 23.73 -19.81 -0.89
C TYR A 270 22.27 -20.27 -1.01
N VAL A 271 21.51 -19.61 -1.88
CA VAL A 271 20.08 -19.82 -2.06
C VAL A 271 19.82 -20.46 -3.42
N THR A 272 19.02 -21.51 -3.38
CA THR A 272 18.53 -22.28 -4.53
C THR A 272 17.02 -22.37 -4.42
N LYS A 273 16.35 -22.80 -5.49
CA LYS A 273 14.92 -23.13 -5.46
C LYS A 273 14.54 -24.10 -4.33
N ALA A 274 15.44 -25.02 -3.97
CA ALA A 274 15.16 -26.04 -2.96
C ALA A 274 15.15 -25.49 -1.52
N ASN A 275 15.95 -24.47 -1.23
CA ASN A 275 16.13 -23.95 0.14
C ASN A 275 15.63 -22.50 0.32
N SER A 276 14.99 -21.90 -0.69
CA SER A 276 14.50 -20.51 -0.63
C SER A 276 13.53 -20.28 0.53
N LYS A 277 12.62 -21.21 0.81
CA LYS A 277 11.71 -21.13 1.96
C LYS A 277 12.43 -21.19 3.30
N GLU A 278 13.50 -21.98 3.40
CA GLU A 278 14.34 -22.02 4.60
C GLU A 278 15.10 -20.70 4.79
N GLN A 279 15.52 -20.07 3.69
CA GLN A 279 16.14 -18.75 3.73
C GLN A 279 15.17 -17.67 4.21
N ILE A 280 13.92 -17.67 3.74
CA ILE A 280 12.89 -16.74 4.23
C ILE A 280 12.56 -16.98 5.71
N ALA A 281 12.49 -18.25 6.13
CA ALA A 281 12.31 -18.60 7.54
C ALA A 281 13.50 -18.12 8.40
N PHE A 282 14.72 -18.19 7.87
CA PHE A 282 15.91 -17.67 8.55
C PHE A 282 15.89 -16.16 8.71
N HIS A 283 15.54 -15.40 7.66
CA HIS A 283 15.34 -13.95 7.77
C HIS A 283 14.29 -13.62 8.83
N SER A 284 13.19 -14.37 8.85
CA SER A 284 12.11 -14.22 9.85
C SER A 284 12.58 -14.52 11.28
N ALA A 285 13.44 -15.52 11.45
CA ALA A 285 14.04 -15.85 12.74
C ALA A 285 15.01 -14.76 13.21
N LEU A 286 15.89 -14.27 12.32
CA LEU A 286 16.80 -13.16 12.63
C LEU A 286 16.06 -11.88 12.99
N LEU A 287 14.94 -11.59 12.34
CA LEU A 287 14.04 -10.51 12.74
C LEU A 287 13.56 -10.71 14.18
N ASN A 288 13.03 -11.89 14.50
CA ASN A 288 12.61 -12.20 15.86
C ASN A 288 13.76 -12.04 16.88
N ASP A 289 14.93 -12.59 16.61
CA ASP A 289 16.09 -12.57 17.52
C ASP A 289 16.66 -11.16 17.68
N TYR A 290 16.74 -10.39 16.59
CA TYR A 290 17.09 -8.97 16.63
C TYR A 290 16.12 -8.22 17.53
N PHE A 291 14.81 -8.44 17.41
CA PHE A 291 13.85 -7.76 18.28
C PHE A 291 13.89 -8.25 19.73
N VAL A 292 14.12 -9.54 19.98
CA VAL A 292 14.30 -10.05 21.36
C VAL A 292 15.55 -9.43 21.99
N SER A 293 16.65 -9.33 21.26
CA SER A 293 17.90 -8.75 21.75
C SER A 293 17.86 -7.23 21.86
N THR A 294 17.28 -6.50 20.90
CA THR A 294 17.17 -5.03 20.98
C THR A 294 16.07 -4.55 21.93
N SER A 295 15.00 -5.32 22.13
CA SER A 295 14.04 -5.03 23.21
C SER A 295 14.66 -5.17 24.60
N ASN A 296 15.69 -6.03 24.76
CA ASN A 296 16.53 -6.06 25.96
C ASN A 296 17.58 -4.93 25.99
N TYR A 297 17.86 -4.27 24.85
CA TYR A 297 18.93 -3.27 24.70
C TYR A 297 18.45 -1.81 24.56
N GLN A 298 17.14 -1.55 24.48
CA GLN A 298 16.59 -0.21 24.59
C GLN A 298 15.37 -0.20 25.53
N ASN A 299 15.58 0.31 26.74
CA ASN A 299 14.51 0.82 27.61
C ASN A 299 13.29 -0.11 27.85
N SER A 300 13.46 -1.43 27.80
CA SER A 300 12.61 -2.32 28.61
C SER A 300 13.02 -2.13 30.06
N LYS A 301 12.49 -1.09 30.69
CA LYS A 301 12.40 -1.15 32.15
C LYS A 301 11.55 -2.38 32.49
N PRO A 302 11.82 -3.06 33.62
CA PRO A 302 10.92 -4.10 34.10
C PRO A 302 9.48 -3.56 34.03
N PRO A 303 8.49 -4.39 33.64
CA PRO A 303 7.12 -3.94 33.47
C PRO A 303 6.72 -3.16 34.73
N ILE A 304 6.34 -1.89 34.55
CA ILE A 304 5.88 -1.08 35.68
C ILE A 304 4.71 -1.84 36.26
N ASP A 305 4.85 -2.24 37.53
CA ASP A 305 3.76 -2.84 38.26
C ASP A 305 2.75 -1.74 38.59
N LEU A 306 1.74 -1.61 37.73
CA LEU A 306 0.66 -0.62 37.90
C LEU A 306 -0.10 -0.82 39.21
N SER A 307 0.01 -1.98 39.89
CA SER A 307 -0.57 -2.16 41.22
C SER A 307 0.08 -1.26 42.29
N LEU A 308 1.30 -0.77 42.03
CA LEU A 308 2.00 0.18 42.88
C LEU A 308 1.58 1.65 42.67
N TYR A 309 0.63 1.90 41.77
CA TYR A 309 0.19 3.23 41.36
C TYR A 309 -1.34 3.32 41.42
N LYS A 310 -1.86 4.52 41.69
CA LYS A 310 -3.31 4.79 41.72
C LYS A 310 -3.79 5.31 40.37
N GLU A 311 -4.77 4.66 39.77
CA GLU A 311 -5.41 5.14 38.54
C GLU A 311 -6.16 6.46 38.80
N THR A 312 -5.97 7.44 37.92
CA THR A 312 -6.72 8.70 37.92
C THR A 312 -7.88 8.64 36.93
N HIS A 313 -9.06 9.16 37.29
CA HIS A 313 -10.23 9.19 36.41
C HIS A 313 -10.17 10.24 35.28
N SER A 314 -9.08 10.99 35.16
CA SER A 314 -8.86 11.94 34.07
C SER A 314 -8.34 11.20 32.84
N ASN A 315 -9.09 11.23 31.73
CA ASN A 315 -8.61 10.78 30.44
C ASN A 315 -7.49 11.75 29.99
N PRO A 316 -6.24 11.30 29.86
CA PRO A 316 -5.14 12.16 29.46
C PRO A 316 -5.40 12.68 28.04
N GLN A 317 -5.10 13.96 27.76
CA GLN A 317 -5.22 14.55 26.42
C GLN A 317 -4.08 14.04 25.51
N LEU A 318 -4.01 12.73 25.32
CA LEU A 318 -3.06 12.03 24.45
C LEU A 318 -3.68 11.90 23.06
N SER A 319 -3.01 12.45 22.05
CA SER A 319 -3.33 12.24 20.65
C SER A 319 -2.40 11.21 20.05
N ILE A 320 -2.88 10.49 19.03
CA ILE A 320 -2.02 9.80 18.05
C ILE A 320 -2.15 10.62 16.78
N ASP A 321 -1.08 11.28 16.37
CA ASP A 321 -1.07 12.20 15.22
C ASP A 321 -0.65 11.48 13.94
N LYS A 322 0.27 10.52 14.06
CA LYS A 322 0.84 9.79 12.93
C LYS A 322 0.99 8.31 13.22
N ILE A 323 0.72 7.52 12.19
CA ILE A 323 1.04 6.09 12.14
C ILE A 323 1.96 5.86 10.95
N ASN A 324 3.15 5.30 11.19
CA ASN A 324 4.18 5.08 10.16
C ASN A 324 4.49 6.35 9.34
N GLY A 325 4.47 7.51 10.01
CA GLY A 325 4.74 8.81 9.39
C GLY A 325 3.56 9.42 8.61
N LEU A 326 2.45 8.69 8.43
CA LEU A 326 1.23 9.18 7.80
C LEU A 326 0.34 9.87 8.83
N ILE A 327 -0.16 11.06 8.50
CA ILE A 327 -1.09 11.83 9.35
C ILE A 327 -2.40 11.05 9.49
N LEU A 328 -2.89 10.94 10.72
CA LEU A 328 -4.22 10.39 11.01
C LEU A 328 -5.29 11.40 10.60
N ASP A 329 -5.90 11.17 9.44
CA ASP A 329 -7.21 11.75 9.14
C ASP A 329 -8.23 10.98 10.00
N THR A 330 -9.07 11.70 10.76
CA THR A 330 -9.80 11.22 11.95
C THR A 330 -10.84 10.11 11.72
N ASN A 331 -10.87 9.47 10.55
CA ASN A 331 -11.86 8.46 10.15
C ASN A 331 -11.27 7.11 9.69
N GLN A 332 -9.96 6.83 9.85
CA GLN A 332 -9.36 5.56 9.41
C GLN A 332 -8.70 4.76 10.56
N GLN A 333 -9.41 3.74 11.07
CA GLN A 333 -8.93 2.78 12.09
C GLN A 333 -8.22 1.53 11.51
N THR A 334 -8.01 1.47 10.19
CA THR A 334 -7.45 0.30 9.49
C THR A 334 -6.14 0.66 8.81
N ARG A 335 -5.02 -0.02 9.13
CA ARG A 335 -3.72 0.23 8.49
C ARG A 335 -3.01 -1.09 8.16
N THR A 336 -2.72 -1.31 6.88
CA THR A 336 -1.76 -2.34 6.47
C THR A 336 -0.38 -1.93 6.94
N ILE A 337 0.25 -2.78 7.75
CA ILE A 337 1.61 -2.53 8.23
C ILE A 337 2.55 -3.42 7.43
N THR A 338 3.07 -2.87 6.34
CA THR A 338 4.04 -3.55 5.46
C THR A 338 5.46 -3.50 5.99
N THR A 339 5.66 -2.87 7.16
CA THR A 339 6.95 -2.68 7.81
C THR A 339 7.06 -3.60 9.03
N PRO A 340 8.27 -4.04 9.43
CA PRO A 340 8.45 -4.84 10.66
C PRO A 340 8.13 -4.05 11.95
N TRP A 341 7.81 -2.76 11.83
CA TRP A 341 7.47 -1.87 12.93
C TRP A 341 6.16 -1.14 12.67
N LEU A 342 5.41 -0.94 13.75
CA LEU A 342 4.38 0.07 13.90
C LEU A 342 5.01 1.27 14.61
N LYS A 343 5.22 2.36 13.88
CA LYS A 343 5.58 3.65 14.45
C LYS A 343 4.32 4.41 14.81
N LEU A 344 4.10 4.67 16.08
CA LEU A 344 3.08 5.60 16.54
C LEU A 344 3.76 6.90 16.95
N GLN A 345 3.20 8.03 16.55
CA GLN A 345 3.63 9.35 16.99
C GLN A 345 2.42 10.16 17.39
N GLY A 346 2.58 10.99 18.40
CA GLY A 346 1.49 11.81 18.90
C GLY A 346 1.99 12.92 19.81
N HIS A 347 1.04 13.61 20.42
CA HIS A 347 1.33 14.60 21.44
C HIS A 347 0.44 14.42 22.66
N THR A 348 0.81 15.11 23.74
CA THR A 348 -0.02 15.27 24.93
C THR A 348 0.00 16.72 25.38
N VAL A 349 -1.17 17.23 25.79
CA VAL A 349 -1.32 18.59 26.32
C VAL A 349 -1.60 18.52 27.81
N ASN A 350 -0.88 19.32 28.61
CA ASN A 350 -1.05 19.39 30.07
C ASN A 350 -1.05 18.00 30.75
N PRO A 351 0.01 17.20 30.54
CA PRO A 351 0.11 15.88 31.17
C PRO A 351 0.01 16.02 32.70
N ILE A 352 -0.55 15.00 33.36
CA ILE A 352 -0.69 14.92 34.85
C ILE A 352 0.69 14.95 35.53
N CYS A 353 1.72 14.72 34.74
CA CYS A 353 3.14 14.76 35.02
C CYS A 353 3.75 16.15 35.35
N GLU A 354 4.40 16.26 36.52
CA GLU A 354 5.32 17.36 36.89
C GLU A 354 6.76 17.10 36.37
N ARG A 355 7.61 18.13 36.21
CA ARG A 355 8.95 17.99 35.60
C ARG A 355 9.82 16.94 36.33
N ASN A 356 10.40 16.02 35.54
CA ASN A 356 11.58 15.16 35.83
C ASN A 356 11.35 13.69 36.25
N SER A 357 10.15 13.09 36.12
CA SER A 357 9.95 11.66 36.47
C SER A 357 8.98 10.87 35.56
N ASN A 358 8.80 11.30 34.32
CA ASN A 358 7.61 10.94 33.54
C ASN A 358 7.90 9.86 32.48
N GLN A 359 6.98 8.92 32.33
CA GLN A 359 7.07 7.85 31.33
C GLN A 359 5.72 7.67 30.64
N ILE A 360 5.72 7.68 29.31
CA ILE A 360 4.57 7.31 28.48
C ILE A 360 4.85 5.91 27.93
N PHE A 361 3.85 5.04 28.00
CA PHE A 361 3.90 3.69 27.45
C PHE A 361 2.77 3.46 26.46
N ALA A 362 3.02 2.71 25.39
CA ALA A 362 1.97 2.07 24.61
C ALA A 362 1.71 0.66 25.17
N LYS A 363 0.48 0.39 25.58
CA LYS A 363 -0.02 -0.92 26.01
C LYS A 363 -0.73 -1.61 24.86
N ILE A 364 -0.31 -2.83 24.55
CA ILE A 364 -0.99 -3.71 23.59
C ILE A 364 -1.07 -5.10 24.19
N GLY A 365 -2.30 -5.58 24.39
CA GLY A 365 -2.53 -6.80 25.16
C GLY A 365 -1.93 -6.71 26.58
N LYS A 366 -0.97 -7.59 26.89
CA LYS A 366 -0.24 -7.60 28.18
C LYS A 366 1.11 -6.87 28.14
N SER A 367 1.54 -6.41 26.95
CA SER A 367 2.85 -5.82 26.75
C SER A 367 2.81 -4.30 26.91
N LEU A 368 3.89 -3.72 27.44
CA LEU A 368 4.11 -2.27 27.52
C LEU A 368 5.36 -1.91 26.71
N PHE A 369 5.25 -0.87 25.89
CA PHE A 369 6.33 -0.34 25.06
C PHE A 369 6.63 1.09 25.47
N THR A 370 7.86 1.37 25.86
CA THR A 370 8.29 2.71 26.29
C THR A 370 8.28 3.69 25.12
N CYS A 371 7.61 4.83 25.27
CA CYS A 371 7.65 5.91 24.28
C CYS A 371 8.88 6.80 24.52
N GLU A 372 9.55 7.18 23.43
CA GLU A 372 10.48 8.31 23.44
C GLU A 372 9.68 9.61 23.47
N PHE A 373 10.12 10.60 24.24
CA PHE A 373 9.44 11.89 24.33
C PHE A 373 10.40 13.06 24.15
N SER A 374 9.92 14.10 23.48
CA SER A 374 10.65 15.36 23.31
C SER A 374 9.75 16.52 23.70
N ARG A 375 10.32 17.49 24.43
CA ARG A 375 9.63 18.70 24.84
C ARG A 375 9.84 19.77 23.77
N ASN A 376 8.75 20.33 23.25
CA ASN A 376 8.81 21.55 22.46
C ASN A 376 8.03 22.65 23.17
N VAL A 377 8.68 23.79 23.44
CA VAL A 377 8.00 24.99 23.94
C VAL A 377 7.67 25.83 22.72
N THR A 378 6.49 25.64 22.12
CA THR A 378 6.03 26.53 21.06
C THR A 378 5.46 27.80 21.67
N ASN A 379 6.19 28.91 21.55
CA ASN A 379 5.62 30.25 21.54
C ASN A 379 5.05 30.49 20.14
N GLU A 380 3.85 30.00 19.84
CA GLU A 380 3.12 30.46 18.67
C GLU A 380 1.73 30.94 19.06
N HIS A 381 1.44 32.15 18.61
CA HIS A 381 0.27 32.96 18.88
C HIS A 381 -1.02 32.18 18.64
N ASN A 382 -1.74 31.87 19.71
CA ASN A 382 -3.20 32.01 19.77
C ASN A 382 -3.62 32.08 21.24
N GLU A 383 -4.19 33.22 21.59
CA GLU A 383 -4.78 33.49 22.91
C GLU A 383 -5.97 32.54 23.11
N THR A 384 -5.82 31.53 23.99
CA THR A 384 -6.86 31.05 24.93
C THR A 384 -6.47 29.82 25.77
N ASN A 385 -5.36 29.11 25.53
CA ASN A 385 -4.93 28.00 26.41
C ASN A 385 -3.41 27.95 26.64
N LYS A 386 -2.95 28.40 27.82
CA LYS A 386 -1.55 28.21 28.27
C LYS A 386 -1.34 26.77 28.74
N GLY A 387 -0.92 25.88 27.85
CA GLY A 387 -0.56 24.50 28.19
C GLY A 387 0.83 24.08 27.69
N THR A 388 1.48 23.12 28.36
CA THR A 388 2.75 22.53 27.86
C THR A 388 2.43 21.30 27.02
N THR A 389 2.90 21.28 25.77
CA THR A 389 2.75 20.14 24.85
C THR A 389 4.02 19.30 24.80
N TYR A 390 3.85 17.99 24.88
CA TYR A 390 4.94 17.02 24.72
C TYR A 390 4.66 16.12 23.52
N TYR A 391 5.65 15.89 22.68
CA TYR A 391 5.56 14.94 21.58
C TYR A 391 6.16 13.62 22.01
N TRP A 392 5.50 12.53 21.63
CA TRP A 392 5.95 11.19 21.91
C TRP A 392 5.99 10.35 20.63
N GLN A 393 6.88 9.37 20.60
CA GLN A 393 6.91 8.35 19.57
C GLN A 393 7.21 6.98 20.18
N VAL A 394 6.67 5.93 19.59
CA VAL A 394 7.02 4.55 19.92
C VAL A 394 7.14 3.73 18.66
N MET A 395 8.17 2.88 18.63
CA MET A 395 8.38 1.87 17.60
C MET A 395 8.01 0.51 18.20
N ILE A 396 7.01 -0.13 17.63
CA ILE A 396 6.49 -1.41 18.13
C ILE A 396 6.75 -2.48 17.07
N PRO A 397 7.51 -3.56 17.38
CA PRO A 397 7.71 -4.64 16.42
C PRO A 397 6.36 -5.26 16.06
N THR A 398 6.02 -5.34 14.77
CA THR A 398 4.74 -5.92 14.35
C THR A 398 4.64 -7.41 14.64
N LEU A 399 5.76 -8.11 14.83
CA LEU A 399 5.81 -9.49 15.33
C LEU A 399 5.30 -9.65 16.77
N LYS A 400 5.31 -8.58 17.57
CA LYS A 400 4.71 -8.57 18.92
C LYS A 400 3.21 -8.28 18.88
N LEU A 401 2.68 -8.01 17.69
CA LEU A 401 1.29 -7.68 17.44
C LEU A 401 0.62 -8.89 16.81
N HIS A 402 -0.64 -9.13 17.18
CA HIS A 402 -1.39 -10.21 16.56
C HIS A 402 -1.90 -9.76 15.20
N GLU A 403 -1.92 -10.65 14.21
CA GLU A 403 -2.59 -10.38 12.93
C GLU A 403 -4.08 -10.11 13.20
N GLY A 404 -4.61 -8.99 12.68
CA GLY A 404 -5.98 -8.53 12.93
C GLY A 404 -6.08 -7.31 13.86
N LEU A 405 -7.24 -7.14 14.51
CA LEU A 405 -7.53 -5.97 15.35
C LEU A 405 -6.74 -6.01 16.66
N ASN A 406 -5.90 -5.00 16.89
CA ASN A 406 -5.15 -4.79 18.12
C ASN A 406 -5.71 -3.58 18.85
N GLU A 407 -6.04 -3.74 20.13
CA GLU A 407 -6.35 -2.61 21.01
C GLU A 407 -5.04 -2.01 21.52
N ILE A 408 -4.83 -0.72 21.25
CA ILE A 408 -3.68 0.05 21.70
C ILE A 408 -4.17 1.10 22.69
N ARG A 409 -3.55 1.15 23.87
CA ARG A 409 -3.79 2.19 24.87
C ARG A 409 -2.49 2.90 25.19
N LEU A 410 -2.54 4.18 25.51
CA LEU A 410 -1.41 4.90 26.05
C LEU A 410 -1.55 4.99 27.56
N ILE A 411 -0.45 4.80 28.27
CA ILE A 411 -0.39 4.89 29.73
C ILE A 411 0.61 5.97 30.09
N GLU A 412 0.14 6.98 30.79
CA GLU A 412 0.97 8.02 31.39
C GLU A 412 1.23 7.65 32.85
N VAL A 413 2.49 7.57 33.27
CA VAL A 413 2.88 7.22 34.65
C VAL A 413 3.67 8.36 35.29
N SER A 414 3.27 8.73 36.50
CA SER A 414 3.98 9.68 37.38
C SER A 414 4.57 8.94 38.59
N ASP A 415 5.89 8.79 38.60
CA ASP A 415 6.61 8.18 39.72
C ASP A 415 6.53 9.02 41.01
N LYS A 416 6.42 10.35 40.87
CA LYS A 416 6.36 11.30 41.98
C LYS A 416 5.02 11.26 42.71
N SER A 417 3.91 11.27 41.98
CA SER A 417 2.56 11.22 42.57
C SER A 417 2.05 9.80 42.78
N LYS A 418 2.79 8.78 42.33
CA LYS A 418 2.38 7.36 42.34
C LYS A 418 1.00 7.17 41.71
N GLN A 419 0.80 7.82 40.57
CA GLN A 419 -0.43 7.80 39.81
C GLN A 419 -0.18 7.41 38.35
N TYR A 420 -1.21 6.88 37.70
CA TYR A 420 -1.20 6.69 36.26
C TYR A 420 -2.57 7.03 35.65
N ALA A 421 -2.55 7.38 34.38
CA ALA A 421 -3.74 7.59 33.57
C ALA A 421 -3.66 6.74 32.29
N ILE A 422 -4.81 6.24 31.84
CA ILE A 422 -4.92 5.43 30.62
C ILE A 422 -5.76 6.20 29.62
N SER A 423 -5.30 6.27 28.37
CA SER A 423 -6.08 6.83 27.27
C SER A 423 -7.28 5.95 26.89
N ASP A 424 -8.19 6.53 26.12
CA ASP A 424 -9.13 5.73 25.34
C ASP A 424 -8.40 4.73 24.44
N PRO A 425 -9.00 3.55 24.19
CA PRO A 425 -8.42 2.57 23.30
C PRO A 425 -8.46 3.05 21.85
N LEU A 426 -7.32 2.99 21.17
CA LEU A 426 -7.26 3.01 19.72
C LEU A 426 -7.26 1.57 19.20
N ASN A 427 -8.30 1.18 18.49
CA ASN A 427 -8.29 -0.07 17.74
C ASN A 427 -7.52 0.13 16.44
N LEU A 428 -6.41 -0.57 16.31
CA LEU A 428 -5.62 -0.61 15.09
C LEU A 428 -5.66 -2.01 14.50
N ALA A 429 -6.22 -2.14 13.31
CA ALA A 429 -6.12 -3.39 12.59
C ALA A 429 -4.75 -3.50 11.91
N ILE A 430 -4.05 -4.59 12.18
CA ILE A 430 -2.67 -4.86 11.78
C ILE A 430 -2.64 -6.05 10.85
N TYR A 431 -2.02 -5.86 9.69
CA TYR A 431 -1.84 -6.91 8.69
C TYR A 431 -0.37 -7.00 8.35
N HIS A 432 0.19 -8.19 8.50
CA HIS A 432 1.39 -8.60 7.79
C HIS A 432 0.95 -8.96 6.37
N PHE A 433 1.62 -8.46 5.34
CA PHE A 433 1.10 -8.56 3.98
C PHE A 433 1.10 -10.02 3.51
N LYS A 434 -0.07 -10.53 3.13
CA LYS A 434 -0.19 -11.80 2.39
C LYS A 434 0.09 -11.56 0.91
N LYS A 435 0.80 -12.51 0.29
CA LYS A 435 1.17 -12.59 -1.14
C LYS A 435 0.15 -11.86 -2.04
N PRO A 436 0.57 -10.90 -2.88
CA PRO A 436 -0.36 -10.19 -3.76
C PRO A 436 -1.07 -11.22 -4.66
N VAL A 437 -2.40 -11.12 -4.74
CA VAL A 437 -3.21 -12.06 -5.53
C VAL A 437 -3.17 -11.63 -6.99
N ASN A 438 -2.52 -12.42 -7.85
CA ASN A 438 -2.70 -12.26 -9.28
C ASN A 438 -4.05 -12.87 -9.69
N THR A 439 -5.10 -12.05 -9.72
CA THR A 439 -6.48 -12.49 -10.00
C THR A 439 -6.63 -13.16 -11.37
N ASN A 440 -5.74 -12.90 -12.32
CA ASN A 440 -5.74 -13.51 -13.66
C ASN A 440 -5.16 -14.92 -13.68
N LYS A 441 -4.39 -15.32 -12.65
CA LYS A 441 -3.77 -16.65 -12.54
C LYS A 441 -4.56 -17.60 -11.61
N LEU A 442 -5.69 -17.15 -11.06
CA LEU A 442 -6.48 -17.94 -10.13
C LEU A 442 -7.22 -19.10 -10.82
N THR A 443 -7.06 -20.30 -10.29
CA THR A 443 -7.76 -21.50 -10.79
C THR A 443 -9.05 -21.75 -9.99
N LEU A 444 -10.15 -22.08 -10.68
CA LEU A 444 -11.42 -22.42 -10.03
C LEU A 444 -11.33 -23.80 -9.36
N ILE A 445 -11.73 -23.88 -8.09
CA ILE A 445 -11.95 -25.15 -7.39
C ILE A 445 -13.36 -25.64 -7.69
N ASN A 446 -13.46 -26.86 -8.22
CA ASN A 446 -14.75 -27.53 -8.39
C ASN A 446 -15.27 -27.99 -7.02
N GLY A 447 -16.02 -27.13 -6.35
CA GLY A 447 -16.62 -27.37 -5.03
C GLY A 447 -17.18 -26.09 -4.43
N GLN A 448 -17.87 -26.23 -3.30
CA GLN A 448 -18.28 -25.10 -2.47
C GLN A 448 -17.44 -25.07 -1.20
N SER A 449 -17.16 -23.86 -0.71
CA SER A 449 -16.61 -23.65 0.61
C SER A 449 -17.53 -22.71 1.40
N ARG A 450 -17.29 -22.60 2.69
CA ARG A 450 -18.21 -21.92 3.62
C ARG A 450 -17.84 -20.46 3.73
N LEU A 451 -18.86 -19.61 3.66
CA LEU A 451 -18.78 -18.17 3.84
C LEU A 451 -19.93 -17.72 4.74
N SER A 452 -19.61 -16.91 5.74
CA SER A 452 -20.57 -16.04 6.40
C SER A 452 -20.21 -14.59 6.15
N ILE A 453 -21.25 -13.75 6.18
CA ILE A 453 -21.15 -12.30 6.15
C ILE A 453 -21.93 -11.86 7.38
N ASP A 454 -21.20 -11.45 8.41
CA ASP A 454 -21.76 -11.21 9.74
C ASP A 454 -22.28 -9.78 9.86
N GLY A 455 -21.71 -8.83 9.11
CA GLY A 455 -22.19 -7.46 9.12
C GLY A 455 -21.65 -6.59 7.99
N ILE A 456 -22.39 -5.53 7.71
CA ILE A 456 -22.02 -4.46 6.77
C ILE A 456 -22.18 -3.12 7.49
N ASN A 457 -21.10 -2.33 7.60
CA ASN A 457 -21.04 -1.11 8.42
C ASN A 457 -21.63 -1.32 9.83
N ASP A 458 -21.25 -2.44 10.46
CA ASP A 458 -21.74 -2.89 11.78
C ASP A 458 -23.25 -3.19 11.90
N ASN A 459 -23.99 -3.14 10.80
CA ASN A 459 -25.39 -3.55 10.74
C ASN A 459 -25.54 -5.02 10.34
N MET A 460 -26.66 -5.63 10.76
CA MET A 460 -27.01 -6.98 10.32
C MET A 460 -27.23 -7.01 8.80
N VAL A 461 -26.74 -8.09 8.19
CA VAL A 461 -26.83 -8.27 6.74
C VAL A 461 -28.23 -8.70 6.35
N SER A 462 -28.88 -7.91 5.49
CA SER A 462 -30.09 -8.30 4.75
C SER A 462 -29.78 -8.52 3.27
N GLU A 463 -30.76 -8.96 2.48
CA GLU A 463 -30.58 -9.12 1.02
C GLU A 463 -30.22 -7.79 0.34
N VAL A 464 -30.74 -6.67 0.87
CA VAL A 464 -30.46 -5.31 0.41
C VAL A 464 -30.04 -4.44 1.59
N ASN A 465 -28.81 -3.94 1.58
CA ASN A 465 -28.30 -3.08 2.64
C ASN A 465 -28.22 -1.63 2.11
N VAL A 466 -28.89 -0.71 2.80
CA VAL A 466 -28.89 0.72 2.45
C VAL A 466 -27.69 1.39 3.11
N ILE A 467 -26.91 2.11 2.31
CA ILE A 467 -25.71 2.81 2.76
C ILE A 467 -25.76 4.22 2.19
N ASP A 468 -25.47 5.21 3.02
CA ASP A 468 -25.31 6.59 2.55
C ASP A 468 -23.83 6.99 2.45
N ASP A 469 -23.57 8.15 1.85
CA ASP A 469 -22.25 8.76 1.75
C ASP A 469 -21.73 9.35 3.07
N SER A 470 -22.43 9.18 4.19
CA SER A 470 -21.91 9.56 5.50
C SER A 470 -20.73 8.68 5.92
N SER A 471 -20.64 7.45 5.38
CA SER A 471 -19.48 6.59 5.52
C SER A 471 -18.56 6.70 4.30
N PRO A 472 -17.26 7.02 4.48
CA PRO A 472 -16.30 7.03 3.37
C PRO A 472 -15.98 5.61 2.87
N THR A 473 -16.38 4.57 3.60
CA THR A 473 -16.10 3.18 3.27
C THR A 473 -17.29 2.25 3.54
N LEU A 474 -17.49 1.30 2.64
CA LEU A 474 -18.26 0.09 2.85
C LEU A 474 -17.39 -0.93 3.59
N PHE A 475 -17.67 -1.16 4.86
CA PHE A 475 -17.02 -2.17 5.69
C PHE A 475 -17.83 -3.45 5.69
N ILE A 476 -17.24 -4.57 5.29
CA ILE A 476 -17.90 -5.88 5.28
C ILE A 476 -17.05 -6.83 6.13
N LYS A 477 -17.68 -7.61 7.01
CA LYS A 477 -17.00 -8.61 7.84
C LYS A 477 -17.75 -9.93 7.87
N GLY A 478 -17.03 -11.00 8.14
CA GLY A 478 -17.57 -12.36 8.12
C GLY A 478 -16.57 -13.40 8.60
N TRP A 479 -16.81 -14.66 8.21
CA TRP A 479 -15.83 -15.74 8.30
C TRP A 479 -15.88 -16.63 7.06
N ALA A 480 -14.79 -17.32 6.76
CA ALA A 480 -14.69 -18.24 5.65
C ALA A 480 -13.66 -19.34 5.88
N SER A 481 -13.92 -20.51 5.31
CA SER A 481 -13.00 -21.64 5.34
C SER A 481 -12.45 -21.97 3.97
N ASP A 482 -11.28 -22.59 3.96
CA ASP A 482 -10.75 -23.37 2.84
C ASP A 482 -10.98 -24.85 3.16
N ASP A 483 -12.08 -25.39 2.63
CA ASP A 483 -12.52 -26.74 2.94
C ASP A 483 -11.58 -27.82 2.33
N LEU A 484 -10.89 -27.52 1.22
CA LEU A 484 -9.86 -28.40 0.62
C LEU A 484 -8.69 -28.61 1.58
N ASN A 485 -8.15 -27.54 2.16
CA ASN A 485 -7.02 -27.59 3.08
C ASN A 485 -7.42 -27.69 4.57
N LYS A 486 -8.73 -27.78 4.85
CA LYS A 486 -9.33 -27.90 6.20
C LYS A 486 -8.86 -26.83 7.18
N ARG A 487 -8.77 -25.57 6.73
CA ARG A 487 -8.27 -24.43 7.52
C ARG A 487 -8.95 -23.12 7.12
N SER A 488 -8.55 -21.99 7.71
CA SER A 488 -9.03 -20.68 7.28
C SER A 488 -8.77 -20.42 5.80
N ALA A 489 -9.68 -19.69 5.15
CA ALA A 489 -9.46 -19.18 3.80
C ALA A 489 -8.21 -18.29 3.71
N GLY A 490 -7.55 -18.25 2.55
CA GLY A 490 -6.42 -17.35 2.30
C GLY A 490 -6.84 -15.88 2.28
N GLY A 491 -8.08 -15.64 1.81
CA GLY A 491 -8.76 -14.35 1.75
C GLY A 491 -10.08 -14.47 0.97
N ILE A 492 -10.82 -13.37 0.87
CA ILE A 492 -12.07 -13.24 0.10
C ILE A 492 -11.87 -12.15 -0.94
N LEU A 493 -12.13 -12.44 -2.22
CA LEU A 493 -12.30 -11.38 -3.22
C LEU A 493 -13.76 -10.95 -3.25
N VAL A 494 -14.00 -9.66 -3.08
CA VAL A 494 -15.30 -9.01 -3.22
C VAL A 494 -15.29 -8.22 -4.52
N ASN A 495 -16.18 -8.59 -5.44
CA ASN A 495 -16.32 -7.93 -6.72
C ASN A 495 -17.51 -6.97 -6.69
N ILE A 496 -17.29 -5.73 -7.11
CA ILE A 496 -18.30 -4.68 -7.23
C ILE A 496 -18.05 -3.91 -8.51
N ASN A 497 -19.07 -3.79 -9.38
CA ASN A 497 -19.00 -2.98 -10.60
C ASN A 497 -17.71 -3.20 -11.42
N GLU A 498 -17.34 -4.45 -11.68
CA GLU A 498 -16.13 -4.87 -12.42
C GLU A 498 -14.79 -4.65 -11.70
N LYS A 499 -14.79 -4.08 -10.48
CA LYS A 499 -13.60 -3.98 -9.62
C LYS A 499 -13.58 -5.13 -8.62
N SER A 500 -12.39 -5.65 -8.33
CA SER A 500 -12.17 -6.71 -7.34
C SER A 500 -11.38 -6.16 -6.17
N PHE A 501 -11.83 -6.44 -4.95
CA PHE A 501 -11.17 -6.03 -3.70
C PHE A 501 -10.86 -7.27 -2.86
N LEU A 502 -9.62 -7.40 -2.40
CA LEU A 502 -9.21 -8.50 -1.53
C LEU A 502 -9.48 -8.17 -0.06
N SER A 503 -10.05 -9.09 0.69
CA SER A 503 -10.21 -8.97 2.13
C SER A 503 -8.84 -8.91 2.79
N GLN A 504 -8.59 -7.82 3.49
CA GLN A 504 -7.31 -7.57 4.15
C GLN A 504 -7.39 -7.89 5.64
N ILE A 505 -8.60 -7.98 6.20
CA ILE A 505 -8.80 -8.10 7.63
C ILE A 505 -8.94 -9.55 8.02
N ILE A 506 -8.15 -10.01 8.98
CA ILE A 506 -8.35 -11.31 9.63
C ILE A 506 -8.93 -11.05 11.01
N LEU A 507 -10.02 -11.72 11.32
CA LEU A 507 -10.69 -11.62 12.61
C LEU A 507 -10.54 -12.95 13.34
N ASN A 508 -10.21 -12.88 14.63
CA ASN A 508 -10.24 -14.06 15.49
C ASN A 508 -11.70 -14.52 15.62
N ARG A 509 -11.93 -15.80 15.32
CA ARG A 509 -13.21 -16.48 15.34
C ARG A 509 -13.12 -17.79 16.09
N SER A 510 -12.72 -17.67 17.36
CA SER A 510 -12.72 -18.80 18.30
C SER A 510 -14.11 -19.45 18.43
N ASP A 511 -15.18 -18.69 18.25
CA ASP A 511 -16.56 -19.18 18.15
C ASP A 511 -16.75 -20.12 16.94
N VAL A 512 -16.23 -19.76 15.77
CA VAL A 512 -16.26 -20.59 14.56
C VAL A 512 -15.41 -21.84 14.73
N ALA A 513 -14.21 -21.70 15.28
CA ALA A 513 -13.32 -22.83 15.57
C ALA A 513 -13.97 -23.84 16.52
N LYS A 514 -14.65 -23.37 17.57
CA LYS A 514 -15.41 -24.20 18.51
C LYS A 514 -16.61 -24.85 17.83
N PHE A 515 -17.40 -24.09 17.07
CA PHE A 515 -18.60 -24.59 16.39
C PHE A 515 -18.27 -25.74 15.43
N PHE A 516 -17.18 -25.63 14.67
CA PHE A 516 -16.75 -26.67 13.74
C PHE A 516 -15.77 -27.69 14.32
N ASN A 517 -15.44 -27.60 15.61
CA ASN A 517 -14.41 -28.41 16.27
C ASN A 517 -13.09 -28.46 15.46
N ASN A 518 -12.64 -27.32 14.95
CA ASN A 518 -11.42 -27.20 14.17
C ASN A 518 -10.59 -25.99 14.63
N PRO A 519 -9.49 -26.19 15.38
CA PRO A 519 -8.66 -25.09 15.87
C PRO A 519 -7.98 -24.30 14.74
N LYS A 520 -7.84 -24.87 13.54
CA LYS A 520 -7.29 -24.17 12.36
C LYS A 520 -8.23 -23.10 11.79
N LEU A 521 -9.45 -22.98 12.32
CA LEU A 521 -10.42 -21.92 11.97
C LEU A 521 -10.42 -20.76 12.98
N THR A 522 -9.50 -20.75 13.95
CA THR A 522 -9.42 -19.66 14.94
C THR A 522 -9.23 -18.30 14.29
N ASN A 523 -8.61 -18.25 13.12
CA ASN A 523 -8.43 -17.03 12.32
C ASN A 523 -9.24 -17.11 11.01
N ALA A 524 -10.43 -17.70 11.04
CA ALA A 524 -11.29 -17.83 9.86
C ALA A 524 -12.09 -16.56 9.56
N GLY A 525 -12.10 -15.60 10.47
CA GLY A 525 -12.78 -14.34 10.27
C GLY A 525 -12.10 -13.51 9.21
N TRP A 526 -12.89 -12.83 8.37
CA TRP A 526 -12.40 -11.91 7.37
C TRP A 526 -13.12 -10.58 7.47
N GLY A 527 -12.51 -9.53 6.94
CA GLY A 527 -13.16 -8.26 6.70
C GLY A 527 -12.49 -7.50 5.56
N ILE A 528 -13.18 -6.47 5.10
CA ILE A 528 -12.73 -5.63 3.99
C ILE A 528 -13.34 -4.24 4.10
N SER A 529 -12.52 -3.23 3.81
CA SER A 529 -12.96 -1.84 3.66
C SER A 529 -12.89 -1.48 2.19
N ILE A 530 -14.03 -1.16 1.59
CA ILE A 530 -14.13 -0.77 0.19
C ILE A 530 -14.50 0.71 0.16
N PRO A 531 -13.77 1.58 -0.56
CA PRO A 531 -14.12 2.99 -0.61
C PRO A 531 -15.50 3.16 -1.26
N THR A 532 -16.35 4.02 -0.69
CA THR A 532 -17.69 4.26 -1.27
C THR A 532 -17.62 4.88 -2.67
N SER A 533 -16.49 5.46 -3.06
CA SER A 533 -16.19 5.87 -4.45
C SER A 533 -16.15 4.72 -5.47
N ALA A 534 -16.10 3.46 -5.01
CA ALA A 534 -16.26 2.29 -5.88
C ALA A 534 -17.74 1.95 -6.17
N LEU A 535 -18.67 2.54 -5.42
CA LEU A 535 -20.11 2.37 -5.58
C LEU A 535 -20.65 3.37 -6.59
N LYS A 536 -21.65 2.93 -7.36
CA LYS A 536 -22.47 3.80 -8.20
C LYS A 536 -23.73 4.18 -7.42
N PRO A 537 -24.25 5.42 -7.52
CA PRO A 537 -25.54 5.76 -6.92
C PRO A 537 -26.63 4.76 -7.32
N GLY A 538 -27.41 4.30 -6.34
CA GLY A 538 -28.39 3.22 -6.48
C GLY A 538 -27.82 1.83 -6.20
N TYR A 539 -28.35 0.82 -6.89
CA TYR A 539 -28.06 -0.59 -6.57
C TYR A 539 -26.71 -1.08 -7.12
N ASN A 540 -25.90 -1.66 -6.23
CA ASN A 540 -24.62 -2.29 -6.52
C ASN A 540 -24.68 -3.76 -6.09
N THR A 541 -24.18 -4.68 -6.91
CA THR A 541 -24.15 -6.12 -6.56
C THR A 541 -22.76 -6.50 -6.07
N LEU A 542 -22.70 -7.15 -4.91
CA LEU A 542 -21.50 -7.77 -4.37
C LEU A 542 -21.46 -9.25 -4.77
N GLU A 543 -20.36 -9.66 -5.39
CA GLU A 543 -20.06 -11.06 -5.66
C GLU A 543 -18.79 -11.49 -4.89
N PHE A 544 -18.76 -12.73 -4.41
CA PHE A 544 -17.69 -13.21 -3.54
C PHE A 544 -16.94 -14.39 -4.17
N LYS A 545 -15.62 -14.43 -3.97
CA LYS A 545 -14.79 -15.61 -4.20
C LYS A 545 -13.99 -15.90 -2.93
N ILE A 546 -14.00 -17.15 -2.47
CA ILE A 546 -13.18 -17.58 -1.33
C ILE A 546 -11.86 -18.08 -1.90
N LEU A 547 -10.74 -17.49 -1.49
CA LEU A 547 -9.42 -17.97 -1.88
C LEU A 547 -8.98 -19.12 -1.00
N ASP A 548 -8.34 -20.11 -1.60
CA ASP A 548 -7.68 -21.17 -0.85
C ASP A 548 -6.51 -20.61 -0.02
N SER A 549 -6.02 -21.40 0.92
CA SER A 549 -4.95 -20.99 1.83
C SER A 549 -3.61 -20.72 1.14
N THR A 550 -3.42 -21.18 -0.11
CA THR A 550 -2.25 -20.86 -0.94
C THR A 550 -2.42 -19.63 -1.82
N ILE A 551 -3.63 -19.07 -1.89
CA ILE A 551 -3.96 -17.88 -2.69
C ILE A 551 -3.76 -18.11 -4.21
N SER A 552 -3.77 -19.37 -4.65
CA SER A 552 -3.61 -19.75 -6.06
C SER A 552 -4.92 -20.23 -6.69
N MET A 553 -5.89 -20.59 -5.86
CA MET A 553 -7.17 -21.13 -6.28
C MET A 553 -8.33 -20.43 -5.57
N TYR A 554 -9.55 -20.58 -6.10
CA TYR A 554 -10.73 -20.00 -5.48
C TYR A 554 -11.99 -20.85 -5.63
N TYR A 555 -12.90 -20.72 -4.65
CA TYR A 555 -14.27 -21.20 -4.70
C TYR A 555 -15.20 -20.08 -5.16
N LYS A 556 -16.13 -20.39 -6.05
CA LYS A 556 -17.19 -19.47 -6.45
C LYS A 556 -18.29 -19.45 -5.39
N VAL A 557 -18.72 -18.27 -4.98
CA VAL A 557 -19.85 -18.10 -4.06
C VAL A 557 -21.08 -17.69 -4.84
N ASN A 558 -22.17 -18.43 -4.67
CA ASN A 558 -23.44 -18.15 -5.37
C ASN A 558 -24.28 -17.07 -4.68
N LYS A 559 -23.99 -16.78 -3.40
CA LYS A 559 -24.64 -15.71 -2.64
C LYS A 559 -24.26 -14.34 -3.21
N LYS A 560 -25.27 -13.53 -3.54
CA LYS A 560 -25.12 -12.12 -3.94
C LYS A 560 -25.72 -11.23 -2.86
N ILE A 561 -25.09 -10.08 -2.60
CA ILE A 561 -25.65 -9.04 -1.72
C ILE A 561 -25.85 -7.78 -2.55
N ILE A 562 -26.95 -7.08 -2.31
CA ILE A 562 -27.23 -5.80 -2.95
C ILE A 562 -26.91 -4.68 -1.94
N ILE A 563 -26.13 -3.69 -2.39
CA ILE A 563 -25.92 -2.42 -1.69
C ILE A 563 -26.72 -1.34 -2.41
N ASP A 564 -27.67 -0.73 -1.71
CA ASP A 564 -28.35 0.47 -2.16
C ASP A 564 -27.57 1.70 -1.67
N TYR A 565 -26.76 2.28 -2.55
CA TYR A 565 -25.91 3.41 -2.23
C TYR A 565 -26.63 4.73 -2.50
N GLN A 566 -26.98 5.42 -1.42
CA GLN A 566 -27.71 6.68 -1.40
C GLN A 566 -26.73 7.82 -1.18
N VAL A 567 -26.40 8.59 -2.21
CA VAL A 567 -25.61 9.82 -2.02
C VAL A 567 -26.51 10.83 -1.29
N LYS A 568 -26.16 11.26 -0.07
CA LYS A 568 -26.76 12.47 0.52
C LYS A 568 -26.28 13.65 -0.29
N ASN A 569 -27.04 14.00 -1.30
CA ASN A 569 -27.16 15.40 -1.67
C ASN A 569 -28.63 15.76 -1.79
N GLU A 570 -29.04 16.53 -0.78
CA GLU A 570 -30.31 17.21 -0.56
C GLU A 570 -31.54 16.29 -0.70
N THR A 571 -32.13 15.89 0.43
CA THR A 571 -33.59 16.04 0.53
C THR A 571 -33.86 17.47 0.11
N ILE A 572 -34.31 17.65 -1.13
CA ILE A 572 -34.66 18.96 -1.64
C ILE A 572 -35.81 19.41 -0.77
N ASP A 573 -35.50 20.31 0.14
CA ASP A 573 -36.51 20.93 0.96
C ASP A 573 -37.32 21.85 0.06
N LEU A 574 -38.41 21.29 -0.48
CA LEU A 574 -39.36 22.01 -1.30
C LEU A 574 -40.02 23.17 -0.52
N SER A 575 -39.84 23.25 0.81
CA SER A 575 -40.38 24.35 1.63
C SER A 575 -39.89 25.73 1.18
N ASN A 576 -38.67 25.82 0.64
CA ASN A 576 -38.06 27.06 0.17
C ASN A 576 -38.23 27.30 -1.34
N MET A 577 -38.92 26.41 -2.06
CA MET A 577 -39.13 26.53 -3.51
C MET A 577 -40.55 26.99 -3.82
N ALA A 578 -40.68 28.02 -4.68
CA ALA A 578 -41.99 28.45 -5.14
C ALA A 578 -42.57 27.45 -6.15
N GLN A 579 -43.82 27.03 -5.92
CA GLN A 579 -44.56 26.21 -6.88
C GLN A 579 -44.98 27.08 -8.07
N LEU A 580 -44.65 26.64 -9.29
CA LEU A 580 -45.14 27.27 -10.51
C LEU A 580 -46.60 26.85 -10.75
N HIS A 581 -47.43 27.82 -11.14
CA HIS A 581 -48.85 27.60 -11.45
C HIS A 581 -49.09 27.22 -12.91
N SER A 582 -48.08 27.34 -13.78
CA SER A 582 -48.10 26.84 -15.15
C SER A 582 -47.81 25.33 -15.18
N ASP A 583 -48.32 24.65 -16.21
CA ASP A 583 -47.92 23.27 -16.51
C ASP A 583 -46.60 23.25 -17.31
N THR A 584 -45.91 22.12 -17.30
CA THR A 584 -44.76 21.85 -18.18
C THR A 584 -44.97 20.54 -18.94
N LYS A 585 -44.16 20.29 -19.97
CA LYS A 585 -44.18 19.04 -20.74
C LYS A 585 -43.41 17.92 -20.03
N PHE A 586 -44.04 16.75 -19.95
CA PHE A 586 -43.47 15.56 -19.33
C PHE A 586 -44.17 14.28 -19.82
N SER A 587 -43.57 13.13 -19.51
CA SER A 587 -44.22 11.82 -19.62
C SER A 587 -43.66 10.84 -18.59
N VAL A 588 -44.51 9.94 -18.12
CA VAL A 588 -44.10 8.64 -17.54
C VAL A 588 -44.34 7.63 -18.65
N ASP A 589 -43.25 7.08 -19.19
CA ASP A 589 -43.31 6.22 -20.37
C ASP A 589 -43.59 4.77 -19.96
N LEU A 590 -42.79 4.25 -19.02
CA LEU A 590 -42.82 2.83 -18.65
C LEU A 590 -42.85 2.66 -17.13
N ILE A 591 -43.64 1.69 -16.66
CA ILE A 591 -43.52 1.11 -15.32
C ILE A 591 -43.24 -0.39 -15.50
N ASN A 592 -42.08 -0.87 -15.06
CA ASN A 592 -41.58 -2.23 -15.27
C ASN A 592 -41.69 -2.71 -16.73
N GLY A 593 -41.35 -1.83 -17.68
CA GLY A 593 -41.40 -2.13 -19.11
C GLY A 593 -42.79 -2.09 -19.74
N ILE A 594 -43.84 -1.82 -18.96
CA ILE A 594 -45.21 -1.67 -19.47
C ILE A 594 -45.46 -0.19 -19.79
N ASN A 595 -45.94 0.10 -20.99
CA ASN A 595 -46.27 1.47 -21.42
C ASN A 595 -47.52 1.98 -20.70
N VAL A 596 -47.38 3.08 -19.96
CA VAL A 596 -48.45 3.63 -19.10
C VAL A 596 -49.09 4.91 -19.66
N PHE A 597 -48.82 5.23 -20.93
CA PHE A 597 -49.31 6.46 -21.57
C PHE A 597 -50.84 6.51 -21.65
N ASN A 598 -51.50 5.35 -21.86
CA ASN A 598 -52.95 5.21 -22.10
C ASN A 598 -53.62 4.07 -21.30
N THR A 599 -52.96 3.49 -20.29
CA THR A 599 -53.50 2.35 -19.54
C THR A 599 -54.52 2.81 -18.50
N LYS A 600 -55.76 2.29 -18.58
CA LYS A 600 -56.82 2.51 -17.58
C LYS A 600 -56.78 1.54 -16.40
N THR A 601 -56.04 0.44 -16.53
CA THR A 601 -55.88 -0.59 -15.50
C THR A 601 -54.55 -0.42 -14.78
N PRO A 602 -54.48 -0.58 -13.44
CA PRO A 602 -53.23 -0.53 -12.70
C PRO A 602 -52.21 -1.56 -13.21
N VAL A 603 -50.95 -1.17 -13.29
CA VAL A 603 -49.85 -2.10 -13.60
C VAL A 603 -49.62 -3.01 -12.41
N ILE A 604 -49.73 -4.34 -12.58
CA ILE A 604 -49.45 -5.30 -11.51
C ILE A 604 -47.94 -5.58 -11.47
N ILE A 605 -47.33 -5.37 -10.31
CA ILE A 605 -45.89 -5.55 -10.09
C ILE A 605 -45.64 -6.74 -9.16
N SER A 606 -45.10 -7.81 -9.73
CA SER A 606 -44.66 -9.01 -9.02
C SER A 606 -43.15 -9.06 -8.76
N ASN A 607 -42.41 -8.07 -9.26
CA ASN A 607 -40.95 -8.06 -9.18
C ASN A 607 -40.49 -7.36 -7.89
N ASN A 608 -39.32 -7.76 -7.38
CA ASN A 608 -38.70 -7.12 -6.21
C ASN A 608 -38.31 -5.66 -6.48
N THR A 609 -38.22 -5.25 -7.75
CA THR A 609 -37.89 -3.88 -8.17
C THR A 609 -38.97 -3.30 -9.07
N ILE A 610 -39.29 -2.03 -8.83
CA ILE A 610 -40.14 -1.15 -9.60
C ILE A 610 -39.23 -0.19 -10.36
N GLU A 611 -39.19 -0.31 -11.67
CA GLU A 611 -38.45 0.57 -12.58
C GLU A 611 -39.42 1.49 -13.31
N ILE A 612 -39.23 2.79 -13.17
CA ILE A 612 -40.07 3.82 -13.80
C ILE A 612 -39.19 4.67 -14.70
N LEU A 613 -39.63 4.88 -15.94
CA LEU A 613 -38.91 5.62 -16.97
C LEU A 613 -39.80 6.73 -17.51
N GLY A 614 -39.19 7.85 -17.87
CA GLY A 614 -39.91 8.95 -18.50
C GLY A 614 -39.01 10.08 -18.99
N TRP A 615 -39.63 11.22 -19.25
CA TRP A 615 -38.93 12.47 -19.56
C TRP A 615 -39.68 13.67 -18.98
N ALA A 616 -38.97 14.78 -18.77
CA ALA A 616 -39.55 16.04 -18.34
C ALA A 616 -38.72 17.20 -18.91
N VAL A 617 -39.31 18.39 -19.04
CA VAL A 617 -38.59 19.60 -19.45
C VAL A 617 -39.04 20.78 -18.61
N ASP A 618 -38.27 21.85 -18.67
CA ASP A 618 -38.70 23.19 -18.28
C ASP A 618 -39.10 23.95 -19.54
N GLU A 619 -40.41 23.96 -19.81
CA GLU A 619 -40.94 24.58 -21.03
C GLU A 619 -40.69 26.10 -21.06
N ILE A 620 -40.76 26.79 -19.90
CA ILE A 620 -40.51 28.23 -19.81
C ILE A 620 -39.06 28.54 -20.19
N ALA A 621 -38.11 27.74 -19.69
CA ALA A 621 -36.69 27.92 -20.00
C ALA A 621 -36.29 27.37 -21.39
N GLY A 622 -37.16 26.61 -22.05
CA GLY A 622 -36.85 25.92 -23.30
C GLY A 622 -35.72 24.89 -23.17
N ARG A 623 -35.46 24.40 -21.95
CA ARG A 623 -34.33 23.50 -21.58
C ARG A 623 -34.83 22.24 -20.84
N PRO A 624 -34.00 21.20 -20.67
CA PRO A 624 -34.31 20.11 -19.74
C PRO A 624 -34.62 20.68 -18.35
N ALA A 625 -35.53 20.05 -17.63
CA ALA A 625 -35.70 20.34 -16.21
C ALA A 625 -34.40 20.06 -15.45
N GLU A 626 -34.25 20.61 -14.24
CA GLU A 626 -33.08 20.37 -13.40
C GLU A 626 -33.11 18.94 -12.85
N LYS A 627 -34.26 18.53 -12.31
CA LYS A 627 -34.47 17.23 -11.65
C LYS A 627 -35.94 16.79 -11.72
N VAL A 628 -36.17 15.49 -11.52
CA VAL A 628 -37.51 14.90 -11.34
C VAL A 628 -37.56 14.12 -10.03
N ILE A 629 -38.55 14.45 -9.20
CA ILE A 629 -38.91 13.72 -7.99
C ILE A 629 -40.20 12.96 -8.28
N ILE A 630 -40.21 11.68 -7.97
CA ILE A 630 -41.36 10.80 -8.09
C ILE A 630 -41.99 10.69 -6.72
N GLU A 631 -43.28 10.92 -6.62
CA GLU A 631 -44.01 10.81 -5.35
C GLU A 631 -44.97 9.64 -5.43
N ILE A 632 -44.76 8.61 -4.59
CA ILE A 632 -45.60 7.43 -4.50
C ILE A 632 -46.25 7.41 -3.13
N ASP A 633 -47.58 7.48 -3.08
CA ASP A 633 -48.38 7.58 -1.85
C ASP A 633 -47.89 8.69 -0.89
N GLY A 634 -47.47 9.83 -1.46
CA GLY A 634 -46.93 10.96 -0.72
C GLY A 634 -45.46 10.82 -0.31
N LYS A 635 -44.79 9.69 -0.60
CA LYS A 635 -43.36 9.49 -0.34
C LYS A 635 -42.51 9.89 -1.55
N PRO A 636 -41.50 10.76 -1.41
CA PRO A 636 -40.64 11.18 -2.51
C PRO A 636 -39.52 10.17 -2.79
N PHE A 637 -39.21 9.97 -4.07
CA PHE A 637 -38.13 9.15 -4.59
C PHE A 637 -37.39 9.93 -5.69
N ASN A 638 -36.07 9.95 -5.61
CA ASN A 638 -35.25 10.66 -6.60
C ASN A 638 -35.10 9.84 -7.88
N ALA A 639 -35.24 10.51 -9.03
CA ALA A 639 -34.90 9.93 -10.32
C ALA A 639 -33.47 10.27 -10.72
N ILE A 640 -32.79 9.33 -11.38
CA ILE A 640 -31.60 9.62 -12.17
C ILE A 640 -32.08 10.39 -13.40
N TYR A 641 -31.70 11.65 -13.49
CA TYR A 641 -32.11 12.58 -14.54
C TYR A 641 -30.96 12.86 -15.51
N GLY A 642 -31.24 13.30 -16.74
CA GLY A 642 -30.22 13.58 -17.75
C GLY A 642 -30.00 12.46 -18.78
N LEU A 643 -30.91 11.49 -18.86
CA LEU A 643 -30.83 10.40 -19.83
C LEU A 643 -31.12 10.90 -21.25
N ASN A 644 -30.51 10.24 -22.23
CA ASN A 644 -30.59 10.67 -23.63
C ASN A 644 -31.96 10.35 -24.26
N ARG A 645 -32.65 11.37 -24.80
CA ARG A 645 -34.00 11.28 -25.41
C ARG A 645 -34.07 12.01 -26.75
N LYS A 646 -33.48 11.39 -27.78
CA LYS A 646 -33.52 11.87 -29.17
C LYS A 646 -34.93 11.94 -29.73
N ASP A 647 -35.76 10.98 -29.35
CA ASP A 647 -37.18 10.90 -29.67
C ASP A 647 -37.96 12.11 -29.14
N VAL A 648 -37.71 12.55 -27.91
CA VAL A 648 -38.37 13.72 -27.31
C VAL A 648 -37.91 15.01 -27.97
N ALA A 649 -36.60 15.17 -28.19
CA ALA A 649 -36.05 16.33 -28.87
C ALA A 649 -36.61 16.50 -30.29
N ALA A 650 -36.76 15.39 -31.03
CA ALA A 650 -37.37 15.39 -32.36
C ALA A 650 -38.88 15.68 -32.31
N ALA A 651 -39.62 15.02 -31.41
CA ALA A 651 -41.08 15.18 -31.32
C ALA A 651 -41.52 16.59 -30.89
N LEU A 652 -40.71 17.27 -30.07
CA LEU A 652 -40.95 18.64 -29.61
C LEU A 652 -40.20 19.71 -30.43
N SER A 653 -39.50 19.30 -31.50
CA SER A 653 -38.71 20.18 -32.35
C SER A 653 -37.74 21.09 -31.58
N ASN A 654 -37.08 20.55 -30.54
CA ASN A 654 -36.10 21.28 -29.72
C ASN A 654 -34.93 20.37 -29.32
N GLU A 655 -33.76 20.59 -29.93
CA GLU A 655 -32.55 19.80 -29.68
C GLU A 655 -32.02 19.92 -28.24
N SER A 656 -32.33 21.01 -27.52
CA SER A 656 -31.91 21.18 -26.13
C SER A 656 -32.50 20.09 -25.22
N TYR A 657 -33.60 19.43 -25.64
CA TYR A 657 -34.26 18.37 -24.87
C TYR A 657 -33.60 16.99 -24.99
N LEU A 658 -32.43 16.87 -25.62
CA LEU A 658 -31.70 15.61 -25.72
C LEU A 658 -31.42 14.96 -24.36
N LYS A 659 -31.33 15.73 -23.28
CA LYS A 659 -31.05 15.23 -21.91
C LYS A 659 -32.27 15.30 -20.98
N SER A 660 -33.48 15.23 -21.54
CA SER A 660 -34.74 15.30 -20.78
C SER A 660 -35.16 14.00 -20.09
N GLY A 661 -34.46 12.88 -20.34
CA GLY A 661 -34.87 11.58 -19.84
C GLY A 661 -34.55 11.35 -18.38
N TRP A 662 -35.36 10.53 -17.72
CA TRP A 662 -35.13 10.11 -16.35
C TRP A 662 -35.53 8.66 -16.09
N LYS A 663 -34.94 8.10 -15.03
CA LYS A 663 -35.18 6.74 -14.57
C LYS A 663 -35.17 6.68 -13.05
N CYS A 664 -36.11 5.96 -12.48
CA CYS A 664 -36.11 5.63 -11.07
C CYS A 664 -36.24 4.12 -10.88
N LYS A 665 -35.52 3.60 -9.89
CA LYS A 665 -35.61 2.21 -9.46
C LYS A 665 -35.91 2.22 -7.97
N ILE A 666 -36.96 1.52 -7.58
CA ILE A 666 -37.45 1.44 -6.20
C ILE A 666 -37.64 -0.04 -5.88
N LEU A 667 -37.27 -0.49 -4.68
CA LEU A 667 -37.65 -1.84 -4.24
C LEU A 667 -39.13 -1.85 -3.87
N SER A 668 -39.85 -2.88 -4.29
CA SER A 668 -41.27 -3.04 -3.93
C SER A 668 -41.47 -3.12 -2.41
N SER A 669 -40.45 -3.54 -1.65
CA SER A 669 -40.45 -3.56 -0.18
C SER A 669 -40.52 -2.17 0.49
N HIS A 670 -40.23 -1.09 -0.23
CA HIS A 670 -40.43 0.28 0.30
C HIS A 670 -41.90 0.72 0.26
N LEU A 671 -42.75 -0.07 -0.38
CA LEU A 671 -44.18 0.13 -0.52
C LEU A 671 -44.91 -1.02 0.18
N ASN A 672 -46.09 -0.72 0.75
CA ASN A 672 -46.95 -1.77 1.29
C ASN A 672 -47.59 -2.55 0.14
N LYS A 673 -47.93 -3.83 0.34
CA LYS A 673 -48.73 -4.56 -0.67
C LYS A 673 -50.07 -3.85 -0.91
N GLY A 674 -50.48 -3.75 -2.17
CA GLY A 674 -51.73 -3.10 -2.57
C GLY A 674 -51.56 -2.06 -3.67
N ASP A 675 -52.55 -1.19 -3.79
CA ASP A 675 -52.62 -0.17 -4.84
C ASP A 675 -51.84 1.08 -4.44
N HIS A 676 -51.10 1.64 -5.41
CA HIS A 676 -50.25 2.81 -5.24
C HIS A 676 -50.58 3.89 -6.27
N THR A 677 -50.42 5.13 -5.85
CA THR A 677 -50.56 6.31 -6.71
C THR A 677 -49.23 7.00 -6.89
N LEU A 678 -48.81 7.16 -8.15
CA LEU A 678 -47.61 7.87 -8.56
C LEU A 678 -47.94 9.26 -9.13
N THR A 679 -47.22 10.28 -8.68
CA THR A 679 -47.19 11.63 -9.27
C THR A 679 -45.75 12.13 -9.41
N LEU A 680 -45.56 13.28 -10.05
CA LEU A 680 -44.24 13.89 -10.27
C LEU A 680 -44.17 15.31 -9.71
N LYS A 681 -42.99 15.69 -9.23
CA LYS A 681 -42.57 17.07 -9.06
C LYS A 681 -41.34 17.31 -9.94
N ILE A 682 -41.42 18.29 -10.83
CA ILE A 682 -40.38 18.59 -11.80
C ILE A 682 -39.73 19.90 -11.40
N ILE A 683 -38.44 19.88 -11.11
CA ILE A 683 -37.70 21.07 -10.68
C ILE A 683 -37.28 21.85 -11.92
N ALA A 684 -37.69 23.12 -12.00
CA ALA A 684 -37.37 23.99 -13.11
C ALA A 684 -35.86 24.22 -13.21
N GLN A 685 -35.39 24.61 -14.40
CA GLN A 685 -33.99 24.87 -14.65
C GLN A 685 -33.46 25.93 -13.66
N GLY A 686 -32.34 25.64 -12.99
CA GLY A 686 -31.76 26.54 -11.98
C GLY A 686 -32.26 26.33 -10.55
N GLY A 687 -33.18 25.39 -10.30
CA GLY A 687 -33.40 24.80 -8.98
C GLY A 687 -34.21 25.62 -7.97
N ALA A 688 -34.69 26.82 -8.31
CA ALA A 688 -35.41 27.69 -7.36
C ALA A 688 -36.95 27.47 -7.32
N THR A 689 -37.52 26.83 -8.34
CA THR A 689 -38.97 26.62 -8.48
C THR A 689 -39.28 25.22 -9.00
N TYR A 690 -40.52 24.76 -8.83
CA TYR A 690 -40.94 23.44 -9.31
C TYR A 690 -42.38 23.41 -9.83
N TYR A 691 -42.63 22.49 -10.76
CA TYR A 691 -43.95 22.15 -11.28
C TYR A 691 -44.53 20.97 -10.49
N LYS A 692 -45.77 21.10 -10.01
CA LYS A 692 -46.51 20.00 -9.36
C LYS A 692 -47.45 19.35 -10.37
N ILE A 693 -47.16 18.12 -10.76
CA ILE A 693 -47.95 17.41 -11.77
C ILE A 693 -49.22 16.82 -11.14
N LYS A 694 -50.39 17.20 -11.69
CA LYS A 694 -51.70 16.69 -11.26
C LYS A 694 -52.03 15.30 -11.82
N LYS A 695 -51.40 14.92 -12.94
CA LYS A 695 -51.63 13.61 -13.56
C LYS A 695 -51.12 12.49 -12.65
N GLN A 696 -51.98 11.53 -12.37
CA GLN A 696 -51.70 10.36 -11.53
C GLN A 696 -51.54 9.11 -12.38
N TYR A 697 -50.66 8.21 -11.93
CA TYR A 697 -50.46 6.88 -12.51
C TYR A 697 -50.69 5.83 -11.41
N PHE A 698 -51.32 4.72 -11.76
CA PHE A 698 -51.72 3.69 -10.81
C PHE A 698 -50.99 2.37 -11.08
N PHE A 699 -50.51 1.73 -10.02
CA PHE A 699 -49.92 0.39 -10.08
C PHE A 699 -50.16 -0.35 -8.76
N SER A 700 -50.09 -1.67 -8.77
CA SER A 700 -50.34 -2.52 -7.61
C SER A 700 -49.13 -3.41 -7.33
N THR A 701 -48.72 -3.55 -6.06
CA THR A 701 -47.70 -4.51 -5.63
C THR A 701 -48.35 -5.73 -4.98
N ILE A 702 -47.91 -6.94 -5.35
CA ILE A 702 -48.49 -8.22 -4.88
C ILE A 702 -47.59 -9.01 -3.92
#